data_AF-A0A8T4EF94-F1
#
_entry.id   AF-A0A8T4EF94-F1
#
_cell.length_a   1.000
_cell.length_b   1.000
_cell.length_c   1.000
_cell.angle_alpha   90.00
_cell.angle_beta   90.00
_cell.angle_gamma   90.00
#
_symmetry.space_group_name_H-M   'P 1'
#
loop_
_entity.id
_entity.type
_entity.pdbx_description
1 polymer ?
#
loop_
_entity_poly.entity_id
_entity_poly.type
_entity_poly.pdbx_seq_one_letter_code
_entity_poly.pdbx_strand_id
1 'polypeptide(L)'
;MKKAATLLVLVFLVLHPLFTTIAVPSLIAQSTENGGATQDITPVNIFQEVSDIEREIRVALYDETNTTTPSYSYSGSWTTNVTLIESLLVNAGFEVKRLTAADIDGTNVLRTAFFDVFVMVDNNPRESITREVLDFWRGGGGILGFDGVASFLCYFGVMVPAMLNNHGYGVKWTYQSSMNHTVATRHPISQQSMIGDKFTDNSDWATFDWSSLQSYDYSDEYRMITTTDSGDNWVSTLARDTLTGGRVVHTFGDCNPISEGHDQMIIDAIDWLCPRPKARLVFDYSHRPYFGIDKGDPDLGYDADDRYAYFRDLLVERSYTVDKLFKSPDGNLTTENLAPYDVLLINTPYWNFTAAEVAAVTSWVAEGGGLILLGEVASFSVENTNINYLLSGFDMWLTTTNYVVSPFTTTANTEHPTMETAPDTYYSSGVYVNVTGDAYPLWYHGSYIVNAAQEYGRGRVFLAGDINFIDWFYIVSASNREYAINLVNWLSSGPAPVLLYTDEGSSSSYYRGPVATALNELGIDYYLTFQEKYLNLSLHLQDWYLVIVDNPWYAVYSHHSSFREYIASGGRFLMSSYLVDVFPTDPLWAMLGFEYVADVPDDIPLYIWDVDAPVFNRPHDYGAANFTPTDDIGDMGDNLTVFDNATALAGFTDTPQAGNAAIVLRNDGKTLYNAYLIDQFWGDNDDSTYADNYELWLNEIAYMLRPTISKPADVEYEEGTTGHSIVWNSDSFYPLEYLIERNSDLIAHYPWDGGAISISIDGLAIGTYIFEITVSDRVGYTESDTVTVVVTESITTTTTTTTTITTTMDGTPYDPTLVIVALVGVGVAIVLIVILQKKRNGK
;
A
#
# COMPACT_ATOMS: atom_id res chain seq x y z
N MET A 1 9.68 0.38 1.46
CA MET A 1 10.82 0.98 2.22
C MET A 1 10.44 2.08 3.23
N LYS A 2 9.21 2.63 3.27
CA LYS A 2 8.80 3.62 4.30
C LYS A 2 8.56 3.04 5.71
N LYS A 3 8.25 1.74 5.88
CA LYS A 3 7.91 1.16 7.20
C LYS A 3 9.11 0.74 8.08
N ALA A 4 10.32 0.58 7.52
CA ALA A 4 11.49 0.17 8.30
C ALA A 4 12.20 1.33 9.03
N ALA A 5 11.95 2.58 8.62
CA ALA A 5 12.64 3.76 9.17
C ALA A 5 12.03 4.28 10.48
N THR A 6 10.77 3.95 10.79
CA THR A 6 10.05 4.46 11.96
C THR A 6 10.52 3.83 13.29
N LEU A 7 11.23 2.69 13.25
CA LEU A 7 11.64 1.98 14.47
C LEU A 7 12.95 2.50 15.12
N LEU A 8 13.65 3.48 14.54
CA LEU A 8 15.00 3.85 14.99
C LEU A 8 15.19 5.25 15.62
N VAL A 9 14.13 6.00 15.94
CA VAL A 9 14.26 7.40 16.42
C VAL A 9 13.90 7.64 17.90
N LEU A 10 13.46 6.64 18.67
CA LEU A 10 12.97 6.87 20.03
C LEU A 10 13.81 6.22 21.14
N VAL A 11 15.10 6.55 21.24
CA VAL A 11 15.89 6.34 22.48
C VAL A 11 16.90 7.48 22.68
N PHE A 12 16.98 7.98 23.93
CA PHE A 12 17.79 9.08 24.52
C PHE A 12 16.97 10.35 24.78
N LEU A 13 16.75 10.88 26.00
CA LEU A 13 17.50 10.89 27.25
C LEU A 13 16.57 11.25 28.43
N VAL A 14 16.53 10.44 29.50
CA VAL A 14 16.40 10.97 30.88
C VAL A 14 17.32 10.15 31.79
N LEU A 15 18.20 10.85 32.49
CA LEU A 15 19.32 10.31 33.26
C LEU A 15 19.10 10.58 34.77
N HIS A 16 19.32 9.52 35.58
CA HIS A 16 19.65 9.43 37.04
C HIS A 16 18.53 9.36 38.11
N PRO A 17 18.81 8.76 39.30
CA PRO A 17 19.64 7.57 39.59
C PRO A 17 19.05 6.56 40.62
N LEU A 18 19.60 5.33 40.57
CA LEU A 18 19.90 4.36 41.65
C LEU A 18 19.00 4.28 42.89
N PHE A 19 18.38 3.11 43.11
CA PHE A 19 18.50 2.36 44.37
C PHE A 19 18.43 0.84 44.14
N THR A 20 19.41 0.14 44.71
CA THR A 20 19.57 -1.31 44.80
C THR A 20 18.63 -1.92 45.84
N THR A 21 18.09 -3.13 45.59
CA THR A 21 18.17 -4.27 46.54
C THR A 21 17.85 -5.60 45.87
N ILE A 22 18.66 -6.59 46.23
CA ILE A 22 18.68 -8.01 45.85
C ILE A 22 17.57 -8.79 46.54
N ALA A 23 16.97 -9.78 45.86
CA ALA A 23 16.51 -11.02 46.49
C ALA A 23 16.38 -12.15 45.45
N VAL A 24 17.24 -13.17 45.57
CA VAL A 24 17.12 -14.47 44.91
C VAL A 24 16.28 -15.39 45.82
N PRO A 25 15.32 -16.18 45.29
CA PRO A 25 14.84 -17.34 46.02
C PRO A 25 15.49 -18.63 45.50
N SER A 26 16.10 -19.33 46.46
CA SER A 26 16.69 -20.65 46.39
C SER A 26 15.68 -21.79 46.18
N LEU A 27 16.06 -22.77 45.35
CA LEU A 27 15.47 -24.11 45.33
C LEU A 27 15.64 -24.83 46.68
N ILE A 28 14.56 -25.46 47.16
CA ILE A 28 14.61 -26.62 48.05
C ILE A 28 13.65 -27.68 47.49
N ALA A 29 14.18 -28.89 47.31
CA ALA A 29 13.49 -30.08 46.85
C ALA A 29 13.16 -31.04 48.01
N GLN A 30 12.33 -32.05 47.68
CA GLN A 30 11.92 -33.28 48.40
C GLN A 30 10.47 -33.26 48.92
N SER A 31 9.62 -34.28 48.71
CA SER A 31 9.79 -35.64 48.13
C SER A 31 8.42 -36.35 47.96
N THR A 32 8.30 -37.17 46.89
CA THR A 32 7.55 -38.47 46.75
C THR A 32 6.03 -38.51 47.02
N GLU A 33 5.13 -39.13 46.24
CA GLU A 33 5.21 -40.26 45.29
C GLU A 33 3.85 -40.42 44.53
N ASN A 34 3.90 -41.02 43.32
CA ASN A 34 2.81 -41.59 42.48
C ASN A 34 1.83 -40.60 41.79
N GLY A 35 1.62 -40.54 40.47
CA GLY A 35 1.91 -41.43 39.35
C GLY A 35 0.69 -41.42 38.41
N GLY A 36 0.74 -40.65 37.32
CA GLY A 36 -0.31 -40.60 36.29
C GLY A 36 -0.31 -39.27 35.52
N ALA A 37 -0.03 -39.32 34.22
CA ALA A 37 0.17 -38.17 33.35
C ALA A 37 -1.11 -37.33 33.14
N THR A 38 -1.01 -36.03 33.39
CA THR A 38 -1.74 -34.95 32.69
C THR A 38 -0.79 -33.75 32.67
N GLN A 39 -0.03 -33.59 31.58
CA GLN A 39 0.63 -32.32 31.30
C GLN A 39 -0.41 -31.33 30.78
N ASP A 40 -0.19 -30.09 31.19
CA ASP A 40 -0.94 -28.90 30.89
C ASP A 40 -1.29 -28.80 29.40
N ILE A 41 -2.59 -28.79 29.13
CA ILE A 41 -3.12 -28.19 27.91
C ILE A 41 -3.19 -26.70 28.24
N THR A 42 -2.11 -25.96 28.02
CA THR A 42 -2.26 -24.57 27.61
C THR A 42 -3.13 -24.61 26.35
N PRO A 43 -4.28 -23.90 26.30
CA PRO A 43 -4.96 -23.69 25.04
C PRO A 43 -3.94 -23.04 24.11
N VAL A 44 -3.48 -23.81 23.14
CA VAL A 44 -2.93 -23.25 21.90
C VAL A 44 -4.01 -22.33 21.38
N ASN A 45 -3.66 -21.11 21.04
CA ASN A 45 -4.56 -20.19 20.37
C ASN A 45 -4.91 -20.83 19.03
N ILE A 46 -6.06 -21.47 18.98
CA ILE A 46 -6.69 -22.05 17.79
C ILE A 46 -7.58 -20.92 17.27
N PHE A 47 -7.45 -20.62 15.98
CA PHE A 47 -8.01 -19.48 15.24
C PHE A 47 -7.12 -18.22 15.19
N GLN A 48 -6.29 -18.16 14.15
CA GLN A 48 -6.51 -17.23 13.04
C GLN A 48 -5.75 -17.78 11.81
N GLU A 49 -6.43 -18.53 10.94
CA GLU A 49 -6.14 -18.48 9.50
C GLU A 49 -6.75 -17.17 9.01
N VAL A 50 -6.07 -16.07 9.31
CA VAL A 50 -6.45 -14.73 8.90
C VAL A 50 -5.27 -14.20 8.12
N SER A 51 -5.54 -13.75 6.90
CA SER A 51 -4.59 -13.27 5.89
C SER A 51 -3.23 -12.85 6.47
N ASP A 52 -2.15 -13.51 6.01
CA ASP A 52 -0.76 -13.33 6.45
C ASP A 52 -0.18 -11.90 6.22
N ILE A 53 -1.01 -10.90 5.89
CA ILE A 53 -0.60 -9.50 5.72
C ILE A 53 -0.85 -8.76 7.04
N GLU A 54 0.08 -8.87 8.01
CA GLU A 54 -0.01 -8.16 9.28
C GLU A 54 -0.06 -6.63 9.05
N ARG A 55 -1.22 -6.01 9.31
CA ARG A 55 -1.41 -4.56 9.27
C ARG A 55 -1.90 -4.04 10.61
N GLU A 56 -1.22 -3.01 11.07
CA GLU A 56 -1.65 -2.22 12.22
C GLU A 56 -2.87 -1.37 11.80
N ILE A 57 -4.07 -1.77 12.23
CA ILE A 57 -5.31 -1.00 12.06
C ILE A 57 -5.51 -0.10 13.28
N ARG A 58 -5.72 1.19 13.03
CA ARG A 58 -5.70 2.25 14.06
C ARG A 58 -7.10 2.77 14.29
N VAL A 59 -7.59 2.63 15.51
CA VAL A 59 -8.98 2.92 15.89
C VAL A 59 -9.03 4.12 16.82
N ALA A 60 -9.76 5.15 16.42
CA ALA A 60 -10.17 6.24 17.28
C ALA A 60 -11.52 5.89 17.94
N LEU A 61 -11.48 5.55 19.22
CA LEU A 61 -12.66 5.19 20.01
C LEU A 61 -13.21 6.42 20.74
N TYR A 62 -14.41 6.86 20.39
CA TYR A 62 -15.01 8.05 20.98
C TYR A 62 -15.51 7.77 22.41
N ASP A 63 -14.89 8.40 23.41
CA ASP A 63 -15.18 8.22 24.84
C ASP A 63 -15.71 9.53 25.45
N GLU A 64 -16.94 9.91 25.12
CA GLU A 64 -17.54 11.16 25.60
C GLU A 64 -18.33 10.98 26.89
N THR A 65 -17.90 11.69 27.94
CA THR A 65 -18.55 11.69 29.25
C THR A 65 -19.82 12.55 29.32
N ASN A 66 -20.00 13.50 28.39
CA ASN A 66 -21.15 14.37 28.30
C ASN A 66 -22.33 13.69 27.61
N THR A 67 -23.29 13.24 28.42
CA THR A 67 -24.52 12.58 27.96
C THR A 67 -25.68 13.54 27.68
N THR A 68 -25.44 14.83 27.44
CA THR A 68 -26.53 15.71 26.95
C THR A 68 -26.85 15.35 25.51
N THR A 69 -28.12 15.34 25.12
CA THR A 69 -28.49 15.12 23.72
C THR A 69 -28.01 16.27 22.82
N PRO A 70 -27.19 16.00 21.78
CA PRO A 70 -26.83 17.01 20.80
C PRO A 70 -28.06 17.57 20.09
N SER A 71 -28.00 18.85 19.72
CA SER A 71 -29.10 19.59 19.09
C SER A 71 -29.55 19.02 17.74
N TYR A 72 -28.69 18.28 17.07
CA TYR A 72 -28.97 17.61 15.79
C TYR A 72 -29.56 16.19 15.96
N SER A 73 -29.55 15.63 17.17
CA SER A 73 -30.02 14.28 17.49
C SER A 73 -31.50 14.26 17.86
N TYR A 74 -32.19 13.15 17.57
CA TYR A 74 -33.61 12.98 17.91
C TYR A 74 -33.83 12.91 19.44
N SER A 75 -33.26 11.88 20.08
CA SER A 75 -33.23 11.64 21.53
C SER A 75 -32.38 10.39 21.81
N GLY A 76 -31.85 10.23 23.02
CA GLY A 76 -31.05 9.03 23.37
C GLY A 76 -30.65 8.96 24.84
N SER A 77 -30.38 7.73 25.29
CA SER A 77 -29.79 7.43 26.60
C SER A 77 -28.32 7.08 26.41
N TRP A 78 -27.49 8.10 26.20
CA TRP A 78 -26.12 7.92 25.74
C TRP A 78 -25.25 7.13 26.72
N THR A 79 -24.49 6.17 26.21
CA THR A 79 -23.51 5.42 27.00
C THR A 79 -22.23 6.23 27.22
N THR A 80 -21.59 5.97 28.36
CA THR A 80 -20.24 6.45 28.71
C THR A 80 -19.28 5.28 28.95
N ASN A 81 -19.70 4.07 28.58
CA ASN A 81 -18.94 2.86 28.83
C ASN A 81 -18.46 2.25 27.52
N VAL A 82 -17.19 2.52 27.19
CA VAL A 82 -16.52 1.95 26.02
C VAL A 82 -15.51 0.83 26.39
N THR A 83 -15.56 0.35 27.64
CA THR A 83 -14.52 -0.56 28.17
C THR A 83 -14.54 -1.94 27.51
N LEU A 84 -15.72 -2.50 27.28
CA LEU A 84 -15.86 -3.82 26.67
C LEU A 84 -15.46 -3.81 25.20
N ILE A 85 -15.87 -2.78 24.44
CA ILE A 85 -15.44 -2.64 23.04
C ILE A 85 -13.94 -2.39 22.94
N GLU A 86 -13.35 -1.54 23.79
CA GLU A 86 -11.90 -1.33 23.80
C GLU A 86 -11.16 -2.65 24.05
N SER A 87 -11.60 -3.41 25.07
CA SER A 87 -10.97 -4.70 25.39
C SER A 87 -11.09 -5.69 24.24
N LEU A 88 -12.24 -5.74 23.57
CA LEU A 88 -12.45 -6.57 22.38
C LEU A 88 -11.48 -6.19 21.26
N LEU A 89 -11.43 -4.92 20.89
CA LEU A 89 -10.64 -4.42 19.77
C LEU A 89 -9.13 -4.55 20.03
N VAL A 90 -8.67 -4.27 21.25
CA VAL A 90 -7.26 -4.47 21.63
C VAL A 90 -6.89 -5.96 21.62
N ASN A 91 -7.76 -6.84 22.12
CA ASN A 91 -7.50 -8.28 22.10
C ASN A 91 -7.50 -8.86 20.67
N ALA A 92 -8.20 -8.21 19.74
CA ALA A 92 -8.16 -8.53 18.31
C ALA A 92 -6.90 -7.98 17.60
N GLY A 93 -6.02 -7.27 18.31
CA GLY A 93 -4.74 -6.77 17.77
C GLY A 93 -4.79 -5.36 17.19
N PHE A 94 -5.90 -4.63 17.31
CA PHE A 94 -6.01 -3.27 16.79
C PHE A 94 -5.36 -2.23 17.72
N GLU A 95 -4.77 -1.17 17.14
CA GLU A 95 -4.27 -0.02 17.90
C GLU A 95 -5.43 0.88 18.28
N VAL A 96 -5.92 0.80 19.52
CA VAL A 96 -7.08 1.58 19.97
C VAL A 96 -6.64 2.78 20.80
N LYS A 97 -7.12 3.97 20.42
CA LYS A 97 -6.96 5.20 21.20
C LYS A 97 -8.31 5.82 21.52
N ARG A 98 -8.58 5.99 22.82
CA ARG A 98 -9.75 6.74 23.29
C ARG A 98 -9.56 8.24 23.03
N LEU A 99 -10.60 8.88 22.51
CA LEU A 99 -10.65 10.32 22.27
C LEU A 99 -11.95 10.91 22.81
N THR A 100 -11.84 11.97 23.61
CA THR A 100 -12.96 12.82 24.00
C THR A 100 -13.18 13.93 22.97
N ALA A 101 -14.29 14.67 23.05
CA ALA A 101 -14.45 15.87 22.22
C ALA A 101 -13.35 16.91 22.47
N ALA A 102 -12.82 17.01 23.69
CA ALA A 102 -11.74 17.94 24.01
C ALA A 102 -10.40 17.53 23.39
N ASP A 103 -10.17 16.24 23.15
CA ASP A 103 -8.97 15.78 22.46
C ASP A 103 -9.02 16.08 20.96
N ILE A 104 -10.23 16.14 20.38
CA ILE A 104 -10.46 16.32 18.94
C ILE A 104 -10.58 17.81 18.56
N ASP A 105 -11.33 18.60 19.34
CA ASP A 105 -11.73 19.98 19.00
C ASP A 105 -10.50 20.88 18.77
N GLY A 106 -10.31 21.31 17.52
CA GLY A 106 -9.25 22.23 17.13
C GLY A 106 -7.82 21.69 17.20
N THR A 107 -7.61 20.38 17.43
CA THR A 107 -6.26 19.79 17.55
C THR A 107 -5.73 19.16 16.26
N ASN A 108 -6.59 18.96 15.25
CA ASN A 108 -6.29 18.24 14.00
C ASN A 108 -5.73 16.81 14.23
N VAL A 109 -6.11 16.18 15.35
CA VAL A 109 -5.70 14.80 15.70
C VAL A 109 -6.46 13.74 14.91
N LEU A 110 -7.75 13.95 14.61
CA LEU A 110 -8.58 12.98 13.90
C LEU A 110 -8.37 13.14 12.38
N ARG A 111 -7.47 12.33 11.83
CA ARG A 111 -7.03 12.33 10.42
C ARG A 111 -6.77 10.91 9.94
N THR A 112 -6.94 10.67 8.63
CA THR A 112 -6.71 9.36 8.01
C THR A 112 -5.24 8.92 8.07
N ALA A 113 -4.33 9.89 8.22
CA ALA A 113 -2.92 9.61 8.50
C ALA A 113 -2.64 9.00 9.88
N PHE A 114 -3.55 9.10 10.86
CA PHE A 114 -3.35 8.59 12.22
C PHE A 114 -4.37 7.56 12.66
N PHE A 115 -5.55 7.56 12.06
CA PHE A 115 -6.61 6.60 12.34
C PHE A 115 -7.19 6.09 11.03
N ASP A 116 -7.69 4.86 11.08
CA ASP A 116 -8.33 4.18 9.97
C ASP A 116 -9.85 4.14 10.19
N VAL A 117 -10.27 3.91 11.44
CA VAL A 117 -11.68 3.81 11.82
C VAL A 117 -12.02 4.68 13.04
N PHE A 118 -13.12 5.42 12.96
CA PHE A 118 -13.72 6.15 14.08
C PHE A 118 -14.94 5.38 14.62
N VAL A 119 -14.88 5.00 15.90
CA VAL A 119 -15.89 4.15 16.55
C VAL A 119 -16.70 4.96 17.55
N MET A 120 -18.02 4.92 17.41
CA MET A 120 -18.97 5.60 18.28
C MET A 120 -19.95 4.58 18.87
N VAL A 121 -19.86 4.32 20.17
CA VAL A 121 -20.78 3.40 20.87
C VAL A 121 -21.89 4.20 21.52
N ASP A 122 -23.12 4.10 20.99
CA ASP A 122 -24.35 4.80 21.44
C ASP A 122 -24.09 6.18 22.07
N ASN A 123 -23.28 6.98 21.37
CA ASN A 123 -22.88 8.30 21.79
C ASN A 123 -22.51 9.13 20.58
N ASN A 124 -23.26 10.20 20.35
CA ASN A 124 -23.09 11.06 19.20
C ASN A 124 -21.98 12.11 19.43
N PRO A 125 -21.22 12.51 18.39
CA PRO A 125 -20.19 13.56 18.49
C PRO A 125 -20.73 14.87 19.07
N ARG A 126 -19.96 15.60 19.88
CA ARG A 126 -20.37 16.95 20.30
C ARG A 126 -20.41 17.89 19.10
N GLU A 127 -21.26 18.93 19.14
CA GLU A 127 -21.36 19.93 18.07
C GLU A 127 -20.02 20.61 17.76
N SER A 128 -19.10 20.69 18.74
CA SER A 128 -17.77 21.26 18.54
C SER A 128 -16.85 20.42 17.65
N ILE A 129 -17.12 19.12 17.48
CA ILE A 129 -16.25 18.19 16.75
C ILE A 129 -16.89 17.58 15.50
N THR A 130 -18.14 17.96 15.18
CA THR A 130 -18.84 17.35 14.03
C THR A 130 -18.12 17.61 12.71
N ARG A 131 -17.40 18.73 12.58
CA ARG A 131 -16.64 19.03 11.36
C ARG A 131 -15.43 18.10 11.23
N GLU A 132 -14.71 17.88 12.31
CA GLU A 132 -13.52 17.03 12.36
C GLU A 132 -13.88 15.56 12.04
N VAL A 133 -15.01 15.07 12.57
CA VAL A 133 -15.54 13.74 12.23
C VAL A 133 -15.94 13.66 10.76
N LEU A 134 -16.55 14.73 10.21
CA LEU A 134 -16.91 14.76 8.79
C LEU A 134 -15.69 14.89 7.87
N ASP A 135 -14.68 15.66 8.25
CA ASP A 135 -13.43 15.77 7.49
C ASP A 135 -12.72 14.42 7.44
N PHE A 136 -12.67 13.69 8.56
CA PHE A 136 -12.14 12.33 8.62
C PHE A 136 -12.88 11.37 7.68
N TRP A 137 -14.21 11.37 7.73
CA TRP A 137 -15.02 10.52 6.86
C TRP A 137 -14.92 10.90 5.38
N ARG A 138 -15.07 12.19 5.05
CA ARG A 138 -14.92 12.71 3.67
C ARG A 138 -13.52 12.47 3.12
N GLY A 139 -12.52 12.39 4.00
CA GLY A 139 -11.15 12.04 3.66
C GLY A 139 -10.92 10.55 3.39
N GLY A 140 -11.94 9.69 3.56
CA GLY A 140 -11.85 8.24 3.33
C GLY A 140 -11.78 7.39 4.60
N GLY A 141 -11.80 7.98 5.79
CA GLY A 141 -11.80 7.25 7.07
C GLY A 141 -13.12 6.51 7.34
N GLY A 142 -13.03 5.28 7.86
CA GLY A 142 -14.18 4.43 8.14
C GLY A 142 -14.94 4.84 9.41
N ILE A 143 -16.26 4.63 9.45
CA ILE A 143 -17.08 4.87 10.66
C ILE A 143 -17.80 3.60 11.09
N LEU A 144 -17.65 3.22 12.36
CA LEU A 144 -18.50 2.24 13.05
C LEU A 144 -19.39 2.96 14.07
N GLY A 145 -20.70 2.91 13.86
CA GLY A 145 -21.68 3.52 14.76
C GLY A 145 -22.62 2.50 15.38
N PHE A 146 -22.93 2.67 16.66
CA PHE A 146 -23.89 1.82 17.36
C PHE A 146 -25.17 2.59 17.71
N ASP A 147 -26.32 1.92 17.58
CA ASP A 147 -27.63 2.37 18.05
C ASP A 147 -27.96 3.85 17.72
N GLY A 148 -28.00 4.75 18.71
CA GLY A 148 -28.39 6.15 18.55
C GLY A 148 -27.48 6.98 17.63
N VAL A 149 -26.33 6.43 17.23
CA VAL A 149 -25.43 7.03 16.22
C VAL A 149 -26.10 7.18 14.85
N ALA A 150 -27.18 6.43 14.58
CA ALA A 150 -28.03 6.62 13.40
C ALA A 150 -28.47 8.09 13.20
N SER A 151 -28.66 8.84 14.30
CA SER A 151 -28.99 10.28 14.24
C SER A 151 -27.89 11.10 13.57
N PHE A 152 -26.62 10.96 13.99
CA PHE A 152 -25.48 11.64 13.38
C PHE A 152 -25.34 11.24 11.90
N LEU A 153 -25.40 9.93 11.65
CA LEU A 153 -25.22 9.37 10.32
C LEU A 153 -26.25 9.89 9.31
N CYS A 154 -27.51 10.07 9.71
CA CYS A 154 -28.52 10.69 8.86
C CYS A 154 -28.39 12.22 8.79
N TYR A 155 -28.23 12.89 9.94
CA TYR A 155 -28.24 14.36 9.99
C TYR A 155 -27.15 14.97 9.13
N PHE A 156 -25.96 14.36 9.08
CA PHE A 156 -24.85 14.85 8.28
C PHE A 156 -24.71 14.18 6.91
N GLY A 157 -25.69 13.34 6.52
CA GLY A 157 -25.71 12.69 5.21
C GLY A 157 -24.67 11.59 5.01
N VAL A 158 -24.03 11.12 6.08
CA VAL A 158 -23.00 10.07 6.06
C VAL A 158 -23.59 8.70 5.68
N MET A 159 -24.72 8.32 6.27
CA MET A 159 -25.44 7.08 5.90
C MET A 159 -26.48 7.34 4.82
N VAL A 160 -27.28 8.41 4.93
CA VAL A 160 -28.35 8.72 3.96
C VAL A 160 -28.21 10.18 3.49
N PRO A 161 -27.51 10.45 2.37
CA PRO A 161 -27.23 11.81 1.88
C PRO A 161 -28.47 12.70 1.74
N ALA A 162 -29.61 12.11 1.34
CA ALA A 162 -30.89 12.81 1.21
C ALA A 162 -31.47 13.34 2.55
N MET A 163 -30.91 12.94 3.69
CA MET A 163 -31.32 13.36 5.02
C MET A 163 -30.48 14.51 5.60
N LEU A 164 -29.62 15.16 4.82
CA LEU A 164 -28.81 16.28 5.31
C LEU A 164 -29.64 17.33 6.07
N ASN A 165 -29.21 17.66 7.28
CA ASN A 165 -29.88 18.49 8.30
C ASN A 165 -31.18 17.91 8.89
N ASN A 166 -31.40 16.59 8.79
CA ASN A 166 -32.53 15.89 9.36
C ASN A 166 -32.09 14.56 9.97
N HIS A 167 -32.40 14.33 11.24
CA HIS A 167 -31.95 13.16 11.98
C HIS A 167 -32.52 11.82 11.48
N GLY A 168 -33.48 11.79 10.55
CA GLY A 168 -33.94 10.56 9.88
C GLY A 168 -34.91 9.68 10.68
N TYR A 169 -34.98 9.84 12.00
CA TYR A 169 -35.93 9.11 12.85
C TYR A 169 -37.38 9.17 12.35
N GLY A 170 -38.04 8.01 12.28
CA GLY A 170 -39.43 7.85 11.82
C GLY A 170 -39.61 7.95 10.30
N VAL A 171 -38.54 8.19 9.54
CA VAL A 171 -38.55 8.29 8.08
C VAL A 171 -37.59 7.29 7.42
N LYS A 172 -36.38 7.15 7.96
CA LYS A 172 -35.31 6.26 7.45
C LYS A 172 -34.87 5.20 8.42
N TRP A 173 -34.97 5.49 9.71
CA TRP A 173 -34.69 4.54 10.77
C TRP A 173 -35.64 4.76 11.94
N THR A 174 -35.81 3.74 12.77
CA THR A 174 -36.60 3.78 14.00
C THR A 174 -36.05 2.75 14.98
N TYR A 175 -36.42 2.86 16.25
CA TYR A 175 -36.18 1.80 17.22
C TYR A 175 -37.15 0.63 16.97
N GLN A 176 -36.61 -0.59 16.89
CA GLN A 176 -37.38 -1.82 16.81
C GLN A 176 -36.96 -2.78 17.92
N SER A 177 -37.95 -3.24 18.71
CA SER A 177 -37.71 -4.26 19.71
C SER A 177 -37.48 -5.61 19.03
N SER A 178 -36.37 -6.24 19.36
CA SER A 178 -35.98 -7.54 18.83
C SER A 178 -35.41 -8.40 19.95
N MET A 179 -35.54 -9.72 19.84
CA MET A 179 -34.78 -10.66 20.68
C MET A 179 -33.55 -11.17 19.92
N ASN A 180 -33.68 -11.34 18.61
CA ASN A 180 -32.63 -11.84 17.76
C ASN A 180 -32.31 -10.87 16.63
N HIS A 181 -31.04 -10.82 16.28
CA HIS A 181 -30.52 -10.15 15.11
C HIS A 181 -30.01 -11.23 14.16
N THR A 182 -30.72 -11.44 13.05
CA THR A 182 -30.50 -12.60 12.17
C THR A 182 -29.65 -12.19 10.98
N VAL A 183 -28.57 -12.93 10.70
CA VAL A 183 -27.72 -12.71 9.54
C VAL A 183 -28.53 -12.95 8.26
N ALA A 184 -28.58 -11.94 7.41
CA ALA A 184 -29.39 -11.92 6.19
C ALA A 184 -28.57 -12.13 4.92
N THR A 185 -27.27 -11.83 4.95
CA THR A 185 -26.38 -11.92 3.78
C THR A 185 -24.96 -12.26 4.22
N ARG A 186 -24.26 -13.07 3.40
CA ARG A 186 -22.81 -13.31 3.52
C ARG A 186 -22.07 -12.05 3.07
N HIS A 187 -21.14 -11.59 3.87
CA HIS A 187 -20.38 -10.36 3.65
C HIS A 187 -19.09 -10.43 4.48
N PRO A 188 -18.01 -9.73 4.13
CA PRO A 188 -16.81 -9.65 4.96
C PRO A 188 -17.01 -9.20 6.40
N ILE A 189 -18.17 -8.61 6.74
CA ILE A 189 -18.53 -8.20 8.12
C ILE A 189 -19.12 -9.37 8.91
N SER A 190 -19.72 -10.33 8.21
CA SER A 190 -20.33 -11.53 8.76
C SER A 190 -19.53 -12.77 8.37
N GLN A 191 -18.21 -12.64 8.18
CA GLN A 191 -17.36 -13.68 7.58
C GLN A 191 -17.48 -15.02 8.33
N GLN A 192 -17.52 -14.97 9.67
CA GLN A 192 -17.64 -16.16 10.51
C GLN A 192 -19.08 -16.65 10.75
N SER A 193 -20.10 -16.00 10.18
CA SER A 193 -21.52 -16.31 10.42
C SER A 193 -22.27 -16.68 9.15
N MET A 194 -23.10 -17.71 9.22
CA MET A 194 -23.94 -18.15 8.10
C MET A 194 -25.27 -17.40 8.05
N ILE A 195 -25.88 -17.34 6.86
CA ILE A 195 -27.24 -16.80 6.72
C ILE A 195 -28.20 -17.59 7.62
N GLY A 196 -28.95 -16.86 8.45
CA GLY A 196 -29.87 -17.43 9.44
C GLY A 196 -29.29 -17.59 10.84
N ASP A 197 -27.98 -17.40 11.03
CA ASP A 197 -27.38 -17.31 12.37
C ASP A 197 -27.93 -16.11 13.13
N LYS A 198 -27.98 -16.23 14.46
CA LYS A 198 -28.69 -15.29 15.34
C LYS A 198 -27.82 -14.80 16.47
N PHE A 199 -27.76 -13.49 16.64
CA PHE A 199 -27.21 -12.85 17.83
C PHE A 199 -28.36 -12.45 18.75
N THR A 200 -28.38 -12.95 19.99
CA THR A 200 -29.47 -12.70 20.94
C THR A 200 -29.17 -11.47 21.79
N ASP A 201 -29.91 -10.39 21.55
CA ASP A 201 -29.95 -9.17 22.34
C ASP A 201 -31.40 -8.71 22.45
N ASN A 202 -32.01 -8.82 23.64
CA ASN A 202 -33.42 -8.53 23.84
C ASN A 202 -33.64 -7.08 24.28
N SER A 203 -33.53 -6.17 23.32
CA SER A 203 -33.60 -4.72 23.53
C SER A 203 -34.33 -4.02 22.37
N ASP A 204 -34.43 -2.70 22.44
CA ASP A 204 -35.01 -1.86 21.40
C ASP A 204 -33.88 -1.03 20.77
N TRP A 205 -33.45 -1.40 19.57
CA TRP A 205 -32.27 -0.82 18.90
C TRP A 205 -32.66 -0.07 17.63
N ALA A 206 -31.87 0.93 17.27
CA ALA A 206 -32.02 1.66 16.03
C ALA A 206 -31.85 0.71 14.84
N THR A 207 -32.80 0.77 13.90
CA THR A 207 -32.81 -0.04 12.68
C THR A 207 -33.20 0.80 11.48
N PHE A 208 -32.58 0.54 10.33
CA PHE A 208 -32.89 1.22 9.08
C PHE A 208 -34.01 0.51 8.32
N ASP A 209 -34.88 1.29 7.68
CA ASP A 209 -35.94 0.80 6.78
C ASP A 209 -35.33 0.49 5.40
N TRP A 210 -35.11 -0.79 5.13
CA TRP A 210 -34.50 -1.27 3.88
C TRP A 210 -35.23 -0.74 2.65
N SER A 211 -36.55 -0.93 2.58
CA SER A 211 -37.36 -0.48 1.44
C SER A 211 -37.19 1.01 1.13
N SER A 212 -37.00 1.83 2.17
CA SER A 212 -36.80 3.27 2.03
C SER A 212 -35.40 3.64 1.49
N LEU A 213 -34.40 2.79 1.70
CA LEU A 213 -33.03 2.96 1.21
C LEU A 213 -32.91 2.55 -0.26
N GLN A 214 -33.66 1.53 -0.67
CA GLN A 214 -33.66 1.01 -2.05
C GLN A 214 -34.26 1.97 -3.09
N SER A 215 -34.83 3.11 -2.66
CA SER A 215 -35.41 4.11 -3.57
C SER A 215 -34.39 5.10 -4.17
N TYR A 216 -33.13 5.04 -3.73
CA TYR A 216 -32.08 5.97 -4.14
C TYR A 216 -31.20 5.41 -5.27
N ASP A 217 -30.59 6.32 -6.03
CA ASP A 217 -29.62 6.01 -7.09
C ASP A 217 -28.30 5.43 -6.56
N TYR A 218 -27.97 5.70 -5.30
CA TYR A 218 -26.85 5.08 -4.57
C TYR A 218 -27.26 3.84 -3.75
N SER A 219 -28.37 3.18 -4.10
CA SER A 219 -28.84 2.00 -3.34
C SER A 219 -27.88 0.81 -3.42
N ASP A 220 -27.11 0.69 -4.52
CA ASP A 220 -26.09 -0.34 -4.72
C ASP A 220 -24.90 -0.22 -3.75
N GLU A 221 -24.77 0.89 -3.02
CA GLU A 221 -23.76 1.05 -1.97
C GLU A 221 -24.11 0.30 -0.68
N TYR A 222 -25.39 -0.06 -0.45
CA TYR A 222 -25.82 -0.66 0.81
C TYR A 222 -25.73 -2.19 0.80
N ARG A 223 -25.38 -2.75 1.95
CA ARG A 223 -25.48 -4.19 2.23
C ARG A 223 -26.21 -4.41 3.54
N MET A 224 -27.30 -5.16 3.48
CA MET A 224 -28.04 -5.61 4.66
C MET A 224 -27.27 -6.78 5.29
N ILE A 225 -26.77 -6.60 6.51
CA ILE A 225 -26.00 -7.65 7.20
C ILE A 225 -26.91 -8.44 8.13
N THR A 226 -27.67 -7.76 9.01
CA THR A 226 -28.60 -8.41 9.93
C THR A 226 -29.98 -7.74 9.95
N THR A 227 -31.03 -8.53 10.19
CA THR A 227 -32.43 -8.08 10.35
C THR A 227 -32.95 -8.38 11.76
N THR A 228 -34.15 -7.86 12.09
CA THR A 228 -34.81 -8.08 13.39
C THR A 228 -35.94 -9.10 13.33
N ASP A 229 -36.37 -9.62 14.49
CA ASP A 229 -37.57 -10.46 14.63
C ASP A 229 -38.86 -9.71 14.23
N SER A 230 -38.84 -8.38 14.21
CA SER A 230 -39.95 -7.52 13.78
C SER A 230 -40.17 -7.53 12.25
N GLY A 231 -39.26 -8.15 11.50
CA GLY A 231 -39.39 -8.45 10.07
C GLY A 231 -38.16 -8.05 9.25
N ASP A 232 -38.02 -8.68 8.09
CA ASP A 232 -36.83 -8.61 7.22
C ASP A 232 -36.59 -7.23 6.59
N ASN A 233 -37.52 -6.27 6.76
CA ASN A 233 -37.35 -4.90 6.28
C ASN A 233 -36.56 -4.01 7.26
N TRP A 234 -36.43 -4.42 8.52
CA TRP A 234 -35.76 -3.64 9.56
C TRP A 234 -34.34 -4.14 9.77
N VAL A 235 -33.39 -3.38 9.22
CA VAL A 235 -31.96 -3.71 9.20
C VAL A 235 -31.33 -3.25 10.50
N SER A 236 -30.82 -4.19 11.28
CA SER A 236 -30.14 -3.91 12.55
C SER A 236 -28.63 -3.79 12.43
N THR A 237 -28.04 -4.31 11.35
CA THR A 237 -26.66 -4.00 10.96
C THR A 237 -26.64 -3.71 9.47
N LEU A 238 -26.24 -2.48 9.12
CA LEU A 238 -26.21 -1.94 7.77
C LEU A 238 -24.80 -1.49 7.44
N ALA A 239 -24.25 -2.02 6.36
CA ALA A 239 -22.99 -1.55 5.79
C ALA A 239 -23.26 -0.69 4.54
N ARG A 240 -22.40 0.30 4.32
CA ARG A 240 -22.43 1.17 3.15
C ARG A 240 -21.01 1.42 2.64
N ASP A 241 -20.74 1.03 1.39
CA ASP A 241 -19.49 1.32 0.69
C ASP A 241 -19.69 2.53 -0.23
N THR A 242 -19.15 3.69 0.17
CA THR A 242 -19.51 4.97 -0.44
C THR A 242 -18.50 5.43 -1.50
N LEU A 243 -18.93 6.30 -2.41
CA LEU A 243 -18.04 6.96 -3.39
C LEU A 243 -17.60 8.38 -2.99
N THR A 244 -18.11 8.93 -1.89
CA THR A 244 -17.88 10.34 -1.47
C THR A 244 -17.29 10.48 -0.06
N GLY A 245 -16.85 9.37 0.52
CA GLY A 245 -16.24 9.27 1.85
C GLY A 245 -15.81 7.83 2.15
N GLY A 246 -15.37 7.60 3.39
CA GLY A 246 -15.03 6.25 3.86
C GLY A 246 -16.25 5.35 3.98
N ARG A 247 -15.99 4.05 4.14
CA ARG A 247 -17.02 3.03 4.41
C ARG A 247 -17.70 3.30 5.76
N VAL A 248 -18.95 2.87 5.88
CA VAL A 248 -19.75 3.10 7.09
C VAL A 248 -20.48 1.83 7.49
N VAL A 249 -20.42 1.48 8.77
CA VAL A 249 -21.24 0.43 9.37
C VAL A 249 -22.04 1.04 10.52
N HIS A 250 -23.35 0.81 10.51
CA HIS A 250 -24.21 1.01 11.67
C HIS A 250 -24.66 -0.35 12.18
N THR A 251 -24.57 -0.59 13.50
CA THR A 251 -24.97 -1.86 14.11
C THR A 251 -25.78 -1.63 15.41
N PHE A 252 -26.49 -2.66 15.85
CA PHE A 252 -27.30 -2.67 17.06
C PHE A 252 -26.41 -2.78 18.32
N GLY A 253 -27.00 -2.62 19.51
CA GLY A 253 -26.28 -2.77 20.78
C GLY A 253 -25.66 -1.48 21.32
N ASP A 254 -25.33 -1.49 22.61
CA ASP A 254 -24.58 -0.43 23.30
C ASP A 254 -23.22 -0.93 23.85
N CYS A 255 -22.83 -2.14 23.43
CA CYS A 255 -21.67 -2.89 23.89
C CYS A 255 -21.65 -3.17 25.41
N ASN A 256 -22.80 -3.20 26.09
CA ASN A 256 -22.89 -3.43 27.52
C ASN A 256 -24.11 -4.29 27.93
N PRO A 257 -24.05 -5.63 27.74
CA PRO A 257 -22.90 -6.41 27.26
C PRO A 257 -22.81 -6.47 25.72
N ILE A 258 -21.66 -6.93 25.21
CA ILE A 258 -21.56 -7.37 23.82
C ILE A 258 -22.18 -8.77 23.72
N SER A 259 -23.09 -8.96 22.77
CA SER A 259 -23.78 -10.24 22.56
C SER A 259 -22.83 -11.29 21.98
N GLU A 260 -23.00 -12.55 22.36
CA GLU A 260 -22.19 -13.67 21.83
C GLU A 260 -22.31 -13.74 20.30
N GLY A 261 -21.17 -13.80 19.59
CA GLY A 261 -21.08 -13.79 18.13
C GLY A 261 -21.09 -12.40 17.50
N HIS A 262 -21.66 -11.39 18.16
CA HIS A 262 -21.59 -10.00 17.70
C HIS A 262 -20.20 -9.41 17.87
N ASP A 263 -19.43 -9.89 18.85
CA ASP A 263 -18.02 -9.57 19.05
C ASP A 263 -17.18 -9.79 17.79
N GLN A 264 -17.30 -10.94 17.14
CA GLN A 264 -16.58 -11.19 15.90
C GLN A 264 -17.07 -10.31 14.75
N MET A 265 -18.38 -10.10 14.61
CA MET A 265 -18.93 -9.19 13.60
C MET A 265 -18.42 -7.75 13.78
N ILE A 266 -18.16 -7.31 15.03
CA ILE A 266 -17.52 -6.02 15.32
C ILE A 266 -16.07 -6.00 14.84
N ILE A 267 -15.30 -7.08 15.07
CA ILE A 267 -13.91 -7.21 14.62
C ILE A 267 -13.84 -7.16 13.08
N ASP A 268 -14.66 -7.98 12.42
CA ASP A 268 -14.76 -8.05 10.96
C ASP A 268 -15.19 -6.70 10.36
N ALA A 269 -16.09 -5.97 11.04
CA ALA A 269 -16.46 -4.61 10.66
C ALA A 269 -15.29 -3.63 10.72
N ILE A 270 -14.42 -3.70 11.74
CA ILE A 270 -13.23 -2.83 11.82
C ILE A 270 -12.28 -3.10 10.66
N ASP A 271 -12.05 -4.37 10.31
CA ASP A 271 -11.18 -4.70 9.17
C ASP A 271 -11.77 -4.18 7.85
N TRP A 272 -13.05 -4.45 7.58
CA TRP A 272 -13.72 -4.01 6.36
C TRP A 272 -13.81 -2.48 6.24
N LEU A 273 -13.95 -1.76 7.37
CA LEU A 273 -13.99 -0.30 7.43
C LEU A 273 -12.63 0.36 7.20
N CYS A 274 -11.53 -0.37 7.44
CA CYS A 274 -10.18 0.16 7.30
C CYS A 274 -9.92 0.56 5.84
N PRO A 275 -9.65 1.84 5.52
CA PRO A 275 -9.29 2.21 4.16
C PRO A 275 -7.98 1.51 3.77
N ARG A 276 -7.97 0.93 2.58
CA ARG A 276 -6.79 0.35 1.93
C ARG A 276 -6.37 1.29 0.79
N PRO A 277 -5.74 2.44 1.09
CA PRO A 277 -5.59 3.46 0.08
C PRO A 277 -4.48 3.16 -0.92
N LYS A 278 -4.69 3.53 -2.18
CA LYS A 278 -3.64 3.61 -3.20
C LYS A 278 -2.55 4.58 -2.79
N ALA A 279 -2.93 5.74 -2.26
CA ALA A 279 -2.01 6.73 -1.71
C ALA A 279 -2.74 7.73 -0.80
N ARG A 280 -1.98 8.43 0.05
CA ARG A 280 -2.50 9.44 0.98
C ARG A 280 -2.14 10.85 0.53
N LEU A 281 -3.13 11.72 0.43
CA LEU A 281 -2.97 13.13 0.07
C LEU A 281 -3.20 14.04 1.27
N VAL A 282 -2.53 15.19 1.26
CA VAL A 282 -2.77 16.25 2.23
C VAL A 282 -2.79 17.63 1.58
N PHE A 283 -3.76 18.45 1.98
CA PHE A 283 -3.83 19.86 1.62
C PHE A 283 -3.20 20.70 2.72
N ASP A 284 -2.34 21.64 2.34
CA ASP A 284 -1.76 22.58 3.29
C ASP A 284 -2.77 23.67 3.68
N TYR A 285 -3.22 23.62 4.94
CA TYR A 285 -4.00 24.68 5.58
C TYR A 285 -3.15 25.53 6.51
N SER A 286 -1.88 25.16 6.72
CA SER A 286 -1.00 25.82 7.68
C SER A 286 -0.44 27.15 7.17
N HIS A 287 -0.48 27.39 5.85
CA HIS A 287 -0.05 28.63 5.20
C HIS A 287 -1.20 29.48 4.64
N ARG A 288 -2.42 29.27 5.14
CA ARG A 288 -3.63 30.02 4.76
C ARG A 288 -3.87 29.97 3.24
N PRO A 289 -4.39 28.83 2.73
CA PRO A 289 -4.70 28.68 1.32
C PRO A 289 -5.76 29.68 0.86
N TYR A 290 -5.82 29.97 -0.43
CA TYR A 290 -6.85 30.87 -0.95
C TYR A 290 -8.21 30.19 -0.96
N PHE A 291 -8.29 28.95 -1.44
CA PHE A 291 -9.52 28.15 -1.43
C PHE A 291 -9.45 27.01 -0.42
N GLY A 292 -10.59 26.69 0.19
CA GLY A 292 -10.77 25.45 0.97
C GLY A 292 -11.15 24.26 0.09
N ILE A 293 -11.27 23.09 0.69
CA ILE A 293 -11.90 21.93 0.07
C ILE A 293 -13.41 22.07 0.24
N ASP A 294 -13.84 22.27 1.48
CA ASP A 294 -15.23 22.36 1.88
C ASP A 294 -15.61 23.80 2.23
N LYS A 295 -16.88 24.13 2.04
CA LYS A 295 -17.45 25.39 2.47
C LYS A 295 -17.41 25.51 4.00
N GLY A 296 -16.96 26.66 4.50
CA GLY A 296 -16.84 26.93 5.93
C GLY A 296 -15.55 26.40 6.57
N ASP A 297 -14.61 25.92 5.74
CA ASP A 297 -13.24 25.69 6.16
C ASP A 297 -12.61 27.00 6.71
N PRO A 298 -11.88 26.94 7.84
CA PRO A 298 -11.32 28.12 8.48
C PRO A 298 -10.08 28.66 7.74
N ASP A 299 -9.73 29.92 8.04
CA ASP A 299 -8.47 30.56 7.63
C ASP A 299 -8.19 30.53 6.12
N LEU A 300 -9.17 30.95 5.32
CA LEU A 300 -9.05 31.02 3.86
C LEU A 300 -8.80 32.44 3.33
N GLY A 301 -8.34 32.53 2.08
CA GLY A 301 -8.37 33.76 1.29
C GLY A 301 -9.77 34.07 0.74
N TYR A 302 -10.54 33.03 0.40
CA TYR A 302 -11.89 33.08 -0.13
C TYR A 302 -12.70 31.85 0.30
N ASP A 303 -13.79 32.09 1.01
CA ASP A 303 -14.72 31.05 1.51
C ASP A 303 -16.16 31.40 1.09
N ALA A 304 -16.68 30.70 0.09
CA ALA A 304 -18.07 30.87 -0.36
C ALA A 304 -18.71 29.55 -0.84
N ASP A 305 -17.90 28.63 -1.36
CA ASP A 305 -18.30 27.43 -2.09
C ASP A 305 -17.38 26.25 -1.73
N ASP A 306 -17.84 25.03 -2.01
CA ASP A 306 -17.07 23.79 -1.90
C ASP A 306 -16.04 23.68 -3.05
N ARG A 307 -14.90 24.36 -2.90
CA ARG A 307 -13.96 24.61 -4.02
C ARG A 307 -13.20 23.37 -4.49
N TYR A 308 -12.70 22.52 -3.58
CA TYR A 308 -12.01 21.26 -3.96
C TYR A 308 -12.75 20.00 -3.53
N ALA A 309 -13.97 20.11 -2.99
CA ALA A 309 -14.75 18.96 -2.54
C ALA A 309 -14.94 17.91 -3.63
N TYR A 310 -15.26 18.31 -4.86
CA TYR A 310 -15.40 17.33 -5.95
C TYR A 310 -14.09 16.67 -6.33
N PHE A 311 -12.96 17.40 -6.26
CA PHE A 311 -11.66 16.79 -6.49
C PHE A 311 -11.32 15.77 -5.39
N ARG A 312 -11.58 16.11 -4.12
CA ARG A 312 -11.47 15.15 -3.01
C ARG A 312 -12.35 13.92 -3.24
N ASP A 313 -13.62 14.10 -3.62
CA ASP A 313 -14.54 12.98 -3.82
C ASP A 313 -14.06 12.07 -4.97
N LEU A 314 -13.56 12.64 -6.08
CA LEU A 314 -12.96 11.87 -7.17
C LEU A 314 -11.72 11.06 -6.73
N LEU A 315 -10.96 11.57 -5.76
CA LEU A 315 -9.82 10.87 -5.19
C LEU A 315 -10.28 9.74 -4.26
N VAL A 316 -11.24 9.98 -3.38
CA VAL A 316 -11.78 8.95 -2.49
C VAL A 316 -12.48 7.83 -3.27
N GLU A 317 -13.22 8.17 -4.33
CA GLU A 317 -13.80 7.22 -5.29
C GLU A 317 -12.74 6.27 -5.90
N ARG A 318 -11.47 6.69 -5.94
CA ARG A 318 -10.33 5.95 -6.51
C ARG A 318 -9.38 5.42 -5.44
N SER A 319 -9.90 5.18 -4.24
CA SER A 319 -9.17 4.61 -3.12
C SER A 319 -8.01 5.47 -2.62
N TYR A 320 -8.05 6.80 -2.78
CA TYR A 320 -7.12 7.69 -2.09
C TYR A 320 -7.72 8.15 -0.75
N THR A 321 -6.88 8.48 0.23
CA THR A 321 -7.33 9.29 1.38
C THR A 321 -6.86 10.72 1.26
N VAL A 322 -7.61 11.66 1.85
CA VAL A 322 -7.35 13.09 1.79
C VAL A 322 -7.50 13.72 3.17
N ASP A 323 -6.41 14.32 3.66
CA ASP A 323 -6.42 15.09 4.91
C ASP A 323 -6.24 16.59 4.67
N LYS A 324 -6.61 17.39 5.69
CA LYS A 324 -6.31 18.82 5.81
C LYS A 324 -5.31 19.04 6.94
N LEU A 325 -4.22 19.75 6.66
CA LEU A 325 -3.16 20.00 7.64
C LEU A 325 -3.28 21.43 8.21
N PHE A 326 -4.10 21.58 9.24
CA PHE A 326 -4.42 22.88 9.85
C PHE A 326 -3.30 23.40 10.75
N LYS A 327 -3.05 24.71 10.69
CA LYS A 327 -2.00 25.42 11.43
C LYS A 327 -1.81 24.92 12.88
N SER A 328 -0.58 24.56 13.22
CA SER A 328 -0.15 24.27 14.59
C SER A 328 0.89 25.29 15.10
N PRO A 329 1.09 25.42 16.43
CA PRO A 329 2.16 26.24 17.01
C PRO A 329 3.57 25.79 16.62
N ASP A 330 3.76 24.50 16.34
CA ASP A 330 5.07 23.89 16.06
C ASP A 330 5.46 23.96 14.57
N GLY A 331 4.55 24.45 13.72
CA GLY A 331 4.67 24.37 12.26
C GLY A 331 4.26 23.00 11.75
N ASN A 332 3.83 22.92 10.49
CA ASN A 332 3.19 21.70 9.98
C ASN A 332 3.90 21.03 8.83
N LEU A 333 4.64 21.76 8.00
CA LEU A 333 5.43 21.16 6.93
C LEU A 333 6.77 20.68 7.49
N THR A 334 6.70 19.72 8.41
CA THR A 334 7.84 19.05 9.05
C THR A 334 8.01 17.65 8.47
N THR A 335 9.21 17.06 8.60
CA THR A 335 9.46 15.68 8.15
C THR A 335 8.48 14.68 8.77
N GLU A 336 8.22 14.80 10.06
CA GLU A 336 7.32 13.89 10.79
C GLU A 336 5.86 14.00 10.31
N ASN A 337 5.35 15.22 10.12
CA ASN A 337 3.97 15.43 9.68
C ASN A 337 3.76 15.07 8.20
N LEU A 338 4.80 15.14 7.36
CA LEU A 338 4.72 14.77 5.94
C LEU A 338 4.96 13.28 5.69
N ALA A 339 5.65 12.58 6.59
CA ALA A 339 6.00 11.17 6.43
C ALA A 339 4.83 10.23 6.10
N PRO A 340 3.60 10.39 6.67
CA PRO A 340 2.46 9.53 6.35
C PRO A 340 1.86 9.77 4.96
N TYR A 341 2.22 10.88 4.31
CA TYR A 341 1.59 11.31 3.06
C TYR A 341 2.47 10.99 1.84
N ASP A 342 1.81 10.85 0.70
CA ASP A 342 2.43 10.60 -0.60
C ASP A 342 2.32 11.82 -1.52
N VAL A 343 1.28 12.65 -1.36
CA VAL A 343 1.15 13.90 -2.11
C VAL A 343 0.77 15.07 -1.20
N LEU A 344 1.47 16.19 -1.35
CA LEU A 344 1.20 17.48 -0.71
C LEU A 344 0.66 18.47 -1.75
N LEU A 345 -0.47 19.10 -1.48
CA LEU A 345 -1.04 20.15 -2.30
C LEU A 345 -0.96 21.52 -1.62
N ILE A 346 -0.33 22.47 -2.31
CA ILE A 346 -0.20 23.87 -1.93
C ILE A 346 -1.03 24.72 -2.90
N ASN A 347 -2.13 25.32 -2.43
CA ASN A 347 -2.93 26.25 -3.24
C ASN A 347 -2.70 27.69 -2.79
N THR A 348 -2.03 28.49 -3.64
CA THR A 348 -1.83 29.96 -3.47
C THR A 348 -1.70 30.41 -2.00
N PRO A 349 -0.60 30.05 -1.30
CA PRO A 349 -0.44 30.23 0.14
C PRO A 349 -0.16 31.69 0.50
N TYR A 350 -0.97 32.28 1.39
CA TYR A 350 -0.79 33.68 1.79
C TYR A 350 0.37 33.87 2.78
N TRP A 351 0.53 32.95 3.73
CA TRP A 351 1.65 33.00 4.68
C TRP A 351 2.91 32.39 4.07
N ASN A 352 4.05 32.99 4.38
CA ASN A 352 5.32 32.52 3.86
C ASN A 352 5.84 31.31 4.64
N PHE A 353 6.58 30.46 3.95
CA PHE A 353 7.25 29.30 4.52
C PHE A 353 8.48 29.71 5.32
N THR A 354 8.85 28.91 6.32
CA THR A 354 10.15 28.98 6.98
C THR A 354 11.20 28.22 6.18
N ALA A 355 12.49 28.53 6.39
CA ALA A 355 13.58 27.78 5.75
C ALA A 355 13.59 26.29 6.15
N ALA A 356 13.11 25.97 7.35
CA ALA A 356 13.00 24.59 7.82
C ALA A 356 11.90 23.83 7.06
N GLU A 357 10.76 24.47 6.81
CA GLU A 357 9.66 23.88 6.02
C GLU A 357 10.07 23.67 4.56
N VAL A 358 10.76 24.64 3.95
CA VAL A 358 11.31 24.45 2.59
C VAL A 358 12.25 23.25 2.55
N ALA A 359 13.18 23.13 3.50
CA ALA A 359 14.09 22.00 3.56
C ALA A 359 13.38 20.66 3.80
N ALA A 360 12.35 20.65 4.65
CA ALA A 360 11.55 19.46 4.94
C ALA A 360 10.77 18.99 3.70
N VAL A 361 10.08 19.90 2.99
CA VAL A 361 9.36 19.58 1.76
C VAL A 361 10.31 19.11 0.67
N THR A 362 11.44 19.80 0.44
CA THR A 362 12.43 19.37 -0.57
C THR A 362 13.00 17.97 -0.27
N SER A 363 13.30 17.68 1.00
CA SER A 363 13.82 16.37 1.40
C SER A 363 12.75 15.27 1.24
N TRP A 364 11.51 15.55 1.66
CA TRP A 364 10.39 14.65 1.50
C TRP A 364 10.09 14.32 0.02
N VAL A 365 10.16 15.32 -0.88
CA VAL A 365 10.08 15.09 -2.32
C VAL A 365 11.24 14.20 -2.80
N ALA A 366 12.48 14.47 -2.40
CA ALA A 366 13.63 13.66 -2.78
C ALA A 366 13.47 12.17 -2.38
N GLU A 367 12.77 11.91 -1.28
CA GLU A 367 12.50 10.57 -0.75
C GLU A 367 11.31 9.85 -1.41
N GLY A 368 10.54 10.52 -2.28
CA GLY A 368 9.42 9.92 -3.00
C GLY A 368 8.12 10.71 -2.95
N GLY A 369 8.06 11.83 -2.23
CA GLY A 369 6.86 12.65 -2.13
C GLY A 369 6.48 13.36 -3.43
N GLY A 370 5.18 13.45 -3.70
CA GLY A 370 4.59 14.22 -4.80
C GLY A 370 4.18 15.62 -4.34
N LEU A 371 4.55 16.68 -5.07
CA LEU A 371 4.22 18.05 -4.71
C LEU A 371 3.41 18.74 -5.81
N ILE A 372 2.22 19.24 -5.46
CA ILE A 372 1.37 20.07 -6.32
C ILE A 372 1.42 21.51 -5.81
N LEU A 373 1.77 22.46 -6.68
CA LEU A 373 1.65 23.89 -6.38
C LEU A 373 0.81 24.61 -7.43
N LEU A 374 -0.11 25.44 -6.94
CA LEU A 374 -1.04 26.18 -7.77
C LEU A 374 -0.86 27.68 -7.53
N GLY A 375 -0.42 28.40 -8.57
CA GLY A 375 -0.34 29.86 -8.60
C GLY A 375 -1.59 30.51 -9.18
N GLU A 376 -1.59 31.83 -9.31
CA GLU A 376 -2.66 32.57 -9.98
C GLU A 376 -2.15 33.88 -10.63
N VAL A 377 -2.99 34.63 -11.35
CA VAL A 377 -2.66 35.92 -11.98
C VAL A 377 -1.91 36.89 -11.07
N ALA A 378 -1.26 37.88 -11.68
CA ALA A 378 -0.36 38.82 -11.01
C ALA A 378 -0.93 39.58 -9.79
N SER A 379 -2.25 39.63 -9.58
CA SER A 379 -2.83 40.16 -8.33
C SER A 379 -2.49 39.33 -7.09
N PHE A 380 -2.12 38.06 -7.26
CA PHE A 380 -1.68 37.12 -6.22
C PHE A 380 -0.15 37.15 -6.04
N SER A 381 0.43 38.35 -6.13
CA SER A 381 1.90 38.52 -6.13
C SER A 381 2.58 38.03 -4.85
N VAL A 382 1.89 38.05 -3.70
CA VAL A 382 2.42 37.56 -2.43
C VAL A 382 2.45 36.03 -2.44
N GLU A 383 1.33 35.43 -2.79
CA GLU A 383 1.11 33.99 -2.85
C GLU A 383 2.08 33.33 -3.85
N ASN A 384 2.20 33.91 -5.05
CA ASN A 384 3.15 33.44 -6.06
C ASN A 384 4.62 33.60 -5.61
N THR A 385 4.93 34.64 -4.82
CA THR A 385 6.28 34.80 -4.24
C THR A 385 6.57 33.72 -3.21
N ASN A 386 5.60 33.36 -2.37
CA ASN A 386 5.74 32.29 -1.39
C ASN A 386 5.90 30.92 -2.07
N ILE A 387 5.16 30.64 -3.15
CA ILE A 387 5.34 29.45 -3.99
C ILE A 387 6.76 29.39 -4.56
N ASN A 388 7.25 30.49 -5.12
CA ASN A 388 8.61 30.56 -5.66
C ASN A 388 9.69 30.38 -4.57
N TYR A 389 9.40 30.79 -3.33
CA TYR A 389 10.31 30.54 -2.21
C TYR A 389 10.37 29.06 -1.83
N LEU A 390 9.22 28.39 -1.75
CA LEU A 390 9.14 26.93 -1.55
C LEU A 390 9.83 26.17 -2.69
N LEU A 391 9.74 26.69 -3.91
CA LEU A 391 10.37 26.10 -5.09
C LEU A 391 11.87 26.42 -5.27
N SER A 392 12.51 27.09 -4.32
CA SER A 392 13.90 27.56 -4.48
C SER A 392 14.96 26.46 -4.68
N GLY A 393 14.63 25.20 -4.39
CA GLY A 393 15.47 24.02 -4.66
C GLY A 393 15.16 23.28 -5.96
N PHE A 394 14.18 23.74 -6.74
CA PHE A 394 13.70 23.12 -7.96
C PHE A 394 13.92 24.03 -9.17
N ASP A 395 13.88 23.45 -10.37
CA ASP A 395 14.21 24.13 -11.61
C ASP A 395 12.99 24.78 -12.29
N MET A 396 11.97 25.15 -11.53
CA MET A 396 10.75 25.78 -12.04
C MET A 396 10.24 26.89 -11.13
N TRP A 397 9.59 27.90 -11.71
CA TRP A 397 9.00 29.00 -10.94
C TRP A 397 7.89 29.73 -11.70
N LEU A 398 7.00 30.39 -10.97
CA LEU A 398 5.96 31.27 -11.50
C LEU A 398 6.55 32.61 -11.96
N THR A 399 6.13 33.09 -13.12
CA THR A 399 6.45 34.45 -13.58
C THR A 399 5.76 35.52 -12.73
N THR A 400 6.34 36.72 -12.67
CA THR A 400 5.81 37.83 -11.85
C THR A 400 5.01 38.87 -12.64
N THR A 401 5.13 38.90 -13.97
CA THR A 401 4.50 39.93 -14.82
C THR A 401 3.84 39.39 -16.08
N ASN A 402 4.01 38.11 -16.41
CA ASN A 402 3.50 37.53 -17.65
C ASN A 402 2.38 36.54 -17.36
N TYR A 403 1.15 36.92 -17.71
CA TYR A 403 -0.05 36.18 -17.32
C TYR A 403 -1.14 36.32 -18.37
N VAL A 404 -2.12 35.43 -18.31
CA VAL A 404 -3.32 35.42 -19.13
C VAL A 404 -4.53 35.68 -18.24
N VAL A 405 -5.43 36.56 -18.69
CA VAL A 405 -6.64 36.98 -17.95
C VAL A 405 -7.94 36.53 -18.61
N SER A 406 -7.83 35.91 -19.77
CA SER A 406 -8.97 35.39 -20.52
C SER A 406 -8.90 33.87 -20.50
N PRO A 407 -10.02 33.17 -20.28
CA PRO A 407 -10.01 31.72 -20.31
C PRO A 407 -9.59 31.16 -21.68
N PHE A 408 -8.97 29.99 -21.65
CA PHE A 408 -8.55 29.29 -22.86
C PHE A 408 -8.54 27.76 -22.64
N THR A 409 -8.71 27.03 -23.74
CA THR A 409 -8.47 25.58 -23.80
C THR A 409 -7.24 25.36 -24.68
N THR A 410 -6.38 24.42 -24.31
CA THR A 410 -5.21 24.07 -25.09
C THR A 410 -5.09 22.56 -25.31
N THR A 411 -4.66 22.20 -26.52
CA THR A 411 -4.23 20.84 -26.92
C THR A 411 -2.71 20.78 -27.11
N ALA A 412 -2.01 21.91 -26.96
CA ALA A 412 -0.57 21.98 -27.13
C ALA A 412 0.11 21.47 -25.87
N ASN A 413 0.80 20.33 -25.98
CA ASN A 413 1.37 19.61 -24.85
C ASN A 413 2.65 18.86 -25.22
N THR A 414 3.41 18.47 -24.19
CA THR A 414 4.53 17.52 -24.29
C THR A 414 4.02 16.14 -23.88
N GLU A 415 4.05 15.15 -24.77
CA GLU A 415 3.53 13.81 -24.47
C GLU A 415 4.05 13.25 -23.14
N HIS A 416 3.11 12.87 -22.26
CA HIS A 416 3.39 12.46 -20.89
C HIS A 416 2.28 11.54 -20.36
N PRO A 417 2.57 10.58 -19.44
CA PRO A 417 1.55 9.65 -18.93
C PRO A 417 0.32 10.31 -18.30
N THR A 418 0.46 11.53 -17.77
CA THR A 418 -0.65 12.31 -17.20
C THR A 418 -1.74 12.69 -18.22
N MET A 419 -1.51 12.46 -19.52
CA MET A 419 -2.41 12.82 -20.61
C MET A 419 -3.34 11.67 -21.04
N GLU A 420 -3.28 10.52 -20.35
CA GLU A 420 -4.20 9.41 -20.57
C GLU A 420 -5.65 9.89 -20.52
N THR A 421 -6.45 9.60 -21.54
CA THR A 421 -7.81 10.16 -21.72
C THR A 421 -7.98 11.69 -21.60
N ALA A 422 -6.89 12.47 -21.59
CA ALA A 422 -6.91 13.92 -21.40
C ALA A 422 -6.27 14.68 -22.58
N PRO A 423 -6.93 14.74 -23.76
CA PRO A 423 -6.40 15.38 -24.96
C PRO A 423 -6.28 16.91 -24.87
N ASP A 424 -7.00 17.55 -23.95
CA ASP A 424 -7.02 18.99 -23.75
C ASP A 424 -7.23 19.41 -22.31
N THR A 425 -6.79 20.62 -21.96
CA THR A 425 -7.02 21.22 -20.64
C THR A 425 -7.54 22.64 -20.77
N TYR A 426 -8.41 23.03 -19.84
CA TYR A 426 -9.02 24.35 -19.75
C TYR A 426 -8.43 25.14 -18.57
N TYR A 427 -8.17 26.42 -18.79
CA TYR A 427 -7.70 27.35 -17.77
C TYR A 427 -8.57 28.60 -17.78
N SER A 428 -8.88 29.12 -16.60
CA SER A 428 -9.72 30.31 -16.45
C SER A 428 -8.90 31.60 -16.60
N SER A 429 -7.66 31.57 -16.10
CA SER A 429 -6.64 32.61 -16.20
C SER A 429 -5.31 32.01 -15.75
N GLY A 430 -4.37 32.83 -15.28
CA GLY A 430 -3.18 32.35 -14.58
C GLY A 430 -1.89 33.02 -15.04
N VAL A 431 -0.85 32.89 -14.22
CA VAL A 431 0.53 33.26 -14.60
C VAL A 431 1.16 32.17 -15.45
N TYR A 432 2.21 32.49 -16.21
CA TYR A 432 2.99 31.46 -16.87
C TYR A 432 4.09 30.91 -15.96
N VAL A 433 4.52 29.69 -16.28
CA VAL A 433 5.61 28.98 -15.62
C VAL A 433 6.90 29.14 -16.43
N ASN A 434 8.03 29.27 -15.73
CA ASN A 434 9.35 29.12 -16.31
C ASN A 434 9.99 27.83 -15.82
N VAL A 435 10.82 27.24 -16.67
CA VAL A 435 11.61 26.04 -16.36
C VAL A 435 13.07 26.26 -16.72
N THR A 436 13.95 25.55 -16.03
CA THR A 436 15.38 25.40 -16.32
C THR A 436 15.79 23.96 -15.98
N GLY A 437 17.10 23.66 -16.03
CA GLY A 437 17.65 22.39 -15.53
C GLY A 437 16.87 21.15 -15.99
N ASP A 438 16.42 20.36 -15.01
CA ASP A 438 15.72 19.09 -15.23
C ASP A 438 14.19 19.24 -15.24
N ALA A 439 13.66 20.44 -14.99
CA ALA A 439 12.23 20.71 -15.11
C ALA A 439 11.81 20.81 -16.58
N TYR A 440 10.62 20.30 -16.90
CA TYR A 440 10.10 20.26 -18.26
C TYR A 440 8.64 20.72 -18.34
N PRO A 441 8.25 21.36 -19.46
CA PRO A 441 6.88 21.80 -19.70
C PRO A 441 5.93 20.64 -20.02
N LEU A 442 4.70 20.72 -19.52
CA LEU A 442 3.63 19.77 -19.83
C LEU A 442 2.60 20.36 -20.81
N TRP A 443 2.12 21.57 -20.55
CA TRP A 443 1.09 22.23 -21.35
C TRP A 443 1.48 23.66 -21.70
N TYR A 444 0.96 24.13 -22.84
CA TYR A 444 1.30 25.43 -23.41
C TYR A 444 0.09 26.27 -23.78
N HIS A 445 0.22 27.59 -23.64
CA HIS A 445 -0.65 28.58 -24.26
C HIS A 445 0.16 29.41 -25.26
N GLY A 446 0.02 29.09 -26.55
CA GLY A 446 0.92 29.62 -27.59
C GLY A 446 2.35 29.15 -27.35
N SER A 447 3.29 30.07 -27.13
CA SER A 447 4.69 29.75 -26.81
C SER A 447 4.99 29.76 -25.30
N TYR A 448 3.99 29.98 -24.45
CA TYR A 448 4.18 30.08 -23.01
C TYR A 448 3.79 28.78 -22.31
N ILE A 449 4.50 28.43 -21.24
CA ILE A 449 4.24 27.24 -20.43
C ILE A 449 3.19 27.60 -19.38
N VAL A 450 2.14 26.80 -19.25
CA VAL A 450 1.07 26.99 -18.26
C VAL A 450 1.19 26.02 -17.08
N ASN A 451 1.83 24.87 -17.30
CA ASN A 451 2.15 23.89 -16.28
C ASN A 451 3.47 23.19 -16.62
N ALA A 452 4.24 22.88 -15.60
CA ALA A 452 5.51 22.17 -15.71
C ALA A 452 5.64 21.10 -14.63
N ALA A 453 6.56 20.18 -14.86
CA ALA A 453 6.91 19.13 -13.92
C ALA A 453 8.43 18.96 -13.78
N GLN A 454 8.86 18.31 -12.71
CA GLN A 454 10.23 17.87 -12.48
C GLN A 454 10.21 16.59 -11.67
N GLU A 455 11.00 15.60 -12.09
CA GLU A 455 11.33 14.46 -11.25
C GLU A 455 12.55 14.84 -10.40
N TYR A 456 12.47 14.61 -9.08
CA TYR A 456 13.49 15.04 -8.13
C TYR A 456 13.74 13.97 -7.08
N GLY A 457 14.93 13.37 -7.11
CA GLY A 457 15.21 12.18 -6.32
C GLY A 457 14.30 11.03 -6.75
N ARG A 458 13.48 10.52 -5.84
CA ARG A 458 12.45 9.50 -6.11
C ARG A 458 11.03 10.08 -6.23
N GLY A 459 10.86 11.37 -5.98
CA GLY A 459 9.55 12.04 -6.00
C GLY A 459 9.41 12.98 -7.20
N ARG A 460 8.30 13.71 -7.21
CA ARG A 460 7.84 14.45 -8.38
C ARG A 460 7.20 15.78 -7.98
N VAL A 461 7.45 16.83 -8.75
CA VAL A 461 6.90 18.17 -8.52
C VAL A 461 6.11 18.60 -9.73
N PHE A 462 4.94 19.20 -9.49
CA PHE A 462 4.08 19.81 -10.48
C PHE A 462 3.75 21.25 -10.09
N LEU A 463 3.88 22.17 -11.05
CA LEU A 463 3.54 23.57 -10.90
C LEU A 463 2.55 23.98 -11.99
N ALA A 464 1.40 24.52 -11.59
CA ALA A 464 0.45 25.20 -12.48
C ALA A 464 0.34 26.68 -12.12
N GLY A 465 0.15 27.52 -13.13
CA GLY A 465 -0.03 28.96 -12.94
C GLY A 465 -1.46 29.43 -12.69
N ASP A 466 -2.42 28.50 -12.69
CA ASP A 466 -3.86 28.74 -12.46
C ASP A 466 -4.31 27.84 -11.30
N ILE A 467 -4.96 28.41 -10.30
CA ILE A 467 -5.51 27.67 -9.16
C ILE A 467 -6.87 27.05 -9.49
N ASN A 468 -7.58 27.64 -10.44
CA ASN A 468 -8.96 27.31 -10.76
C ASN A 468 -9.08 26.07 -11.64
N PHE A 469 -8.05 25.65 -12.37
CA PHE A 469 -8.19 24.58 -13.38
C PHE A 469 -8.65 23.22 -12.80
N ILE A 470 -8.37 22.96 -11.51
CA ILE A 470 -8.87 21.77 -10.78
C ILE A 470 -9.85 22.11 -9.65
N ASP A 471 -10.36 23.35 -9.60
CA ASP A 471 -11.44 23.71 -8.69
C ASP A 471 -12.79 23.19 -9.21
N TRP A 472 -13.81 23.20 -8.34
CA TRP A 472 -15.18 22.74 -8.62
C TRP A 472 -15.74 23.27 -9.94
N PHE A 473 -15.47 24.52 -10.30
CA PHE A 473 -16.08 25.15 -11.47
C PHE A 473 -15.45 24.68 -12.78
N TYR A 474 -14.15 24.38 -12.79
CA TYR A 474 -13.42 24.12 -14.02
C TYR A 474 -12.80 22.73 -14.12
N ILE A 475 -12.79 21.94 -13.05
CA ILE A 475 -12.41 20.52 -13.13
C ILE A 475 -13.33 19.74 -14.09
N VAL A 476 -14.59 20.17 -14.25
CA VAL A 476 -15.55 19.60 -15.21
C VAL A 476 -15.42 20.17 -16.63
N SER A 477 -14.47 21.09 -16.88
CA SER A 477 -14.23 21.70 -18.18
C SER A 477 -13.12 20.98 -18.95
N ALA A 478 -13.29 20.82 -20.27
CA ALA A 478 -12.36 20.06 -21.12
C ALA A 478 -12.06 18.69 -20.49
N SER A 479 -10.79 18.26 -20.46
CA SER A 479 -10.38 17.01 -19.81
C SER A 479 -9.72 17.23 -18.44
N ASN A 480 -10.00 18.35 -17.74
CA ASN A 480 -9.34 18.70 -16.49
C ASN A 480 -9.54 17.64 -15.39
N ARG A 481 -10.72 17.04 -15.30
CA ARG A 481 -11.03 15.94 -14.38
C ARG A 481 -10.05 14.78 -14.54
N GLU A 482 -9.96 14.24 -15.75
CA GLU A 482 -9.10 13.08 -16.05
C GLU A 482 -7.63 13.45 -15.85
N TYR A 483 -7.21 14.65 -16.30
CA TYR A 483 -5.86 15.14 -16.09
C TYR A 483 -5.50 15.27 -14.60
N ALA A 484 -6.42 15.77 -13.75
CA ALA A 484 -6.19 15.91 -12.31
C ALA A 484 -6.01 14.55 -11.61
N ILE A 485 -6.81 13.56 -12.01
CA ILE A 485 -6.71 12.18 -11.50
C ILE A 485 -5.36 11.57 -11.92
N ASN A 486 -5.01 11.67 -13.21
CA ASN A 486 -3.75 11.12 -13.72
C ASN A 486 -2.53 11.82 -13.12
N LEU A 487 -2.64 13.13 -12.83
CA LEU A 487 -1.60 13.89 -12.16
C LEU A 487 -1.34 13.31 -10.76
N VAL A 488 -2.38 13.04 -9.98
CA VAL A 488 -2.21 12.43 -8.65
C VAL A 488 -1.69 10.99 -8.74
N ASN A 489 -2.16 10.20 -9.71
CA ASN A 489 -1.62 8.87 -9.98
C ASN A 489 -0.11 8.93 -10.28
N TRP A 490 0.33 9.84 -11.15
CA TRP A 490 1.74 10.03 -11.46
C TRP A 490 2.56 10.52 -10.26
N LEU A 491 2.06 11.51 -9.52
CA LEU A 491 2.77 12.09 -8.36
C LEU A 491 2.91 11.10 -7.20
N SER A 492 1.88 10.30 -6.93
CA SER A 492 1.91 9.29 -5.86
C SER A 492 2.75 8.05 -6.20
N SER A 493 3.09 7.84 -7.47
CA SER A 493 3.76 6.61 -7.93
C SER A 493 5.24 6.80 -8.24
N GLY A 494 5.86 7.92 -7.84
CA GLY A 494 7.30 8.15 -8.01
C GLY A 494 8.17 6.98 -7.52
N PRO A 495 7.98 6.49 -6.29
CA PRO A 495 8.73 5.36 -5.76
C PRO A 495 8.10 3.98 -6.06
N ALA A 496 7.03 3.93 -6.87
CA ALA A 496 6.23 2.71 -7.04
C ALA A 496 7.00 1.57 -7.73
N PRO A 497 7.01 0.36 -7.16
CA PRO A 497 7.61 -0.85 -7.75
C PRO A 497 6.80 -1.48 -8.89
N VAL A 498 5.49 -1.24 -8.95
CA VAL A 498 4.59 -1.98 -9.84
C VAL A 498 3.99 -1.06 -10.90
N LEU A 499 4.02 -1.52 -12.14
CA LEU A 499 3.18 -1.01 -13.21
C LEU A 499 2.00 -1.94 -13.39
N LEU A 500 0.79 -1.39 -13.30
CA LEU A 500 -0.45 -2.08 -13.61
C LEU A 500 -1.03 -1.51 -14.91
N TYR A 501 -1.18 -2.37 -15.91
CA TYR A 501 -2.17 -2.17 -16.95
C TYR A 501 -3.43 -2.96 -16.62
N THR A 502 -4.58 -2.32 -16.66
CA THR A 502 -5.88 -3.00 -16.64
C THR A 502 -6.81 -2.31 -17.62
N ASP A 503 -7.58 -3.09 -18.39
CA ASP A 503 -8.66 -2.55 -19.20
C ASP A 503 -10.05 -3.06 -18.83
N GLU A 504 -10.20 -3.69 -17.65
CA GLU A 504 -11.47 -4.19 -17.13
C GLU A 504 -12.52 -3.07 -16.98
N GLY A 505 -13.66 -3.21 -17.65
CA GLY A 505 -14.71 -2.20 -17.68
C GLY A 505 -15.90 -2.46 -16.75
N SER A 506 -15.84 -3.48 -15.90
CA SER A 506 -16.99 -3.95 -15.10
C SER A 506 -17.10 -3.22 -13.76
N SER A 507 -15.97 -2.78 -13.20
CA SER A 507 -15.96 -2.02 -11.95
C SER A 507 -16.37 -0.55 -12.13
N SER A 508 -16.77 0.08 -11.04
CA SER A 508 -17.08 1.53 -11.02
C SER A 508 -15.89 2.41 -11.44
N SER A 509 -14.67 1.92 -11.24
CA SER A 509 -13.42 2.52 -11.69
C SER A 509 -12.31 1.47 -11.72
N TYR A 510 -11.35 1.58 -12.65
CA TYR A 510 -10.13 0.77 -12.69
C TYR A 510 -9.33 0.77 -11.36
N TYR A 511 -9.50 1.81 -10.54
CA TYR A 511 -8.86 1.91 -9.21
C TYR A 511 -9.54 1.07 -8.12
N ARG A 512 -10.73 0.53 -8.41
CA ARG A 512 -11.55 -0.33 -7.54
C ARG A 512 -11.81 -1.71 -8.16
N GLY A 513 -11.11 -2.04 -9.26
CA GLY A 513 -11.12 -3.37 -9.83
C GLY A 513 -10.43 -4.41 -8.95
N PRO A 514 -10.63 -5.72 -9.21
CA PRO A 514 -10.05 -6.81 -8.42
C PRO A 514 -8.53 -6.70 -8.27
N VAL A 515 -7.80 -6.47 -9.37
CA VAL A 515 -6.33 -6.35 -9.37
C VAL A 515 -5.83 -5.12 -8.60
N ALA A 516 -6.50 -3.97 -8.73
CA ALA A 516 -6.16 -2.75 -7.99
C ALA A 516 -6.46 -2.91 -6.49
N THR A 517 -7.57 -3.58 -6.15
CA THR A 517 -7.95 -3.87 -4.76
C THR A 517 -6.96 -4.83 -4.12
N ALA A 518 -6.49 -5.86 -4.84
CA ALA A 518 -5.44 -6.77 -4.39
C ALA A 518 -4.11 -6.04 -4.11
N LEU A 519 -3.69 -5.11 -4.98
CA LEU A 519 -2.50 -4.27 -4.73
C LEU A 519 -2.66 -3.39 -3.48
N ASN A 520 -3.83 -2.78 -3.32
CA ASN A 520 -4.17 -1.98 -2.13
C ASN A 520 -4.18 -2.82 -0.85
N GLU A 521 -4.66 -4.07 -0.94
CA GLU A 521 -4.68 -5.06 0.14
C GLU A 521 -3.29 -5.51 0.57
N LEU A 522 -2.39 -5.68 -0.40
CA LEU A 522 -0.99 -5.98 -0.15
C LEU A 522 -0.17 -4.74 0.22
N GLY A 523 -0.69 -3.54 -0.07
CA GLY A 523 -0.10 -2.26 0.35
C GLY A 523 1.04 -1.84 -0.55
N ILE A 524 0.99 -2.33 -1.78
CA ILE A 524 2.01 -2.15 -2.80
C ILE A 524 1.72 -0.82 -3.48
N ASP A 525 2.69 0.07 -3.54
CA ASP A 525 2.57 1.28 -4.36
C ASP A 525 2.60 0.89 -5.85
N TYR A 526 1.72 1.45 -6.67
CA TYR A 526 1.66 1.13 -8.09
C TYR A 526 1.27 2.34 -8.95
N TYR A 527 1.76 2.35 -10.19
CA TYR A 527 1.25 3.22 -11.25
C TYR A 527 0.22 2.46 -12.08
N LEU A 528 -0.97 3.03 -12.27
CA LEU A 528 -2.05 2.44 -13.07
C LEU A 528 -2.16 3.13 -14.43
N THR A 529 -2.35 2.35 -15.50
CA THR A 529 -2.70 2.81 -16.86
C THR A 529 -3.70 1.84 -17.50
N PHE A 530 -4.49 2.29 -18.46
CA PHE A 530 -5.62 1.54 -19.02
C PHE A 530 -5.84 1.76 -20.52
N GLN A 531 -4.94 2.49 -21.18
CA GLN A 531 -4.89 2.65 -22.63
C GLN A 531 -3.57 2.12 -23.16
N GLU A 532 -3.62 1.29 -24.20
CA GLU A 532 -2.47 0.69 -24.90
C GLU A 532 -1.32 1.71 -25.12
N LYS A 533 -1.63 2.89 -25.69
CA LYS A 533 -0.65 3.95 -25.93
C LYS A 533 0.14 4.33 -24.67
N TYR A 534 -0.55 4.44 -23.54
CA TYR A 534 0.02 4.90 -22.27
C TYR A 534 0.67 3.76 -21.49
N LEU A 535 0.30 2.51 -21.73
CA LEU A 535 1.04 1.33 -21.27
C LEU A 535 2.49 1.39 -21.74
N ASN A 536 2.73 1.55 -23.04
CA ASN A 536 4.10 1.58 -23.54
C ASN A 536 4.89 2.80 -23.04
N LEU A 537 4.25 3.95 -22.88
CA LEU A 537 4.89 5.14 -22.30
C LEU A 537 5.28 4.88 -20.83
N SER A 538 4.37 4.28 -20.06
CA SER A 538 4.55 4.01 -18.63
C SER A 538 5.55 2.89 -18.36
N LEU A 539 5.65 1.89 -19.24
CA LEU A 539 6.66 0.83 -19.17
C LEU A 539 8.09 1.38 -19.18
N HIS A 540 8.29 2.55 -19.80
CA HIS A 540 9.59 3.22 -19.88
C HIS A 540 9.70 4.44 -18.95
N LEU A 541 8.72 4.65 -18.05
CA LEU A 541 8.72 5.77 -17.12
C LEU A 541 9.80 5.61 -16.04
N GLN A 542 9.98 4.39 -15.52
CA GLN A 542 10.98 4.03 -14.51
C GLN A 542 11.23 2.52 -14.54
N ASP A 543 12.20 2.06 -13.75
CA ASP A 543 12.43 0.63 -13.56
C ASP A 543 11.31 0.02 -12.69
N TRP A 544 10.65 -1.01 -13.21
CA TRP A 544 9.55 -1.71 -12.53
C TRP A 544 10.04 -3.05 -11.97
N TYR A 545 9.75 -3.31 -10.69
CA TYR A 545 10.01 -4.61 -10.07
C TYR A 545 9.08 -5.69 -10.64
N LEU A 546 7.81 -5.34 -10.85
CA LEU A 546 6.79 -6.19 -11.46
C LEU A 546 5.92 -5.37 -12.42
N VAL A 547 5.64 -5.95 -13.59
CA VAL A 547 4.65 -5.44 -14.55
C VAL A 547 3.48 -6.42 -14.58
N ILE A 548 2.27 -5.90 -14.35
CA ILE A 548 1.02 -6.63 -14.38
C ILE A 548 0.22 -6.16 -15.60
N VAL A 549 -0.25 -7.10 -16.41
CA VAL A 549 -1.10 -6.85 -17.57
C VAL A 549 -2.39 -7.64 -17.40
N ASP A 550 -3.42 -6.93 -16.99
CA ASP A 550 -4.79 -7.42 -16.92
C ASP A 550 -5.53 -6.99 -18.20
N ASN A 551 -5.78 -7.94 -19.11
CA ASN A 551 -6.22 -7.64 -20.47
C ASN A 551 -7.44 -8.44 -20.93
N PRO A 552 -8.62 -8.21 -20.32
CA PRO A 552 -9.88 -8.80 -20.77
C PRO A 552 -10.43 -8.23 -22.09
N TRP A 553 -10.12 -6.99 -22.49
CA TRP A 553 -10.90 -6.32 -23.55
C TRP A 553 -10.14 -5.78 -24.75
N TYR A 554 -9.07 -5.01 -24.56
CA TYR A 554 -8.43 -4.28 -25.66
C TYR A 554 -7.11 -4.90 -26.06
N ALA A 555 -6.93 -5.19 -27.35
CA ALA A 555 -5.74 -5.89 -27.78
C ALA A 555 -4.44 -5.08 -27.53
N VAL A 556 -3.47 -5.64 -26.79
CA VAL A 556 -2.17 -5.00 -26.45
C VAL A 556 -0.98 -5.53 -27.27
N TYR A 557 -1.24 -6.28 -28.35
CA TYR A 557 -0.22 -7.00 -29.12
C TYR A 557 0.88 -6.10 -29.73
N SER A 558 0.61 -4.81 -29.94
CA SER A 558 1.61 -3.89 -30.47
C SER A 558 2.78 -3.64 -29.50
N HIS A 559 2.65 -4.08 -28.25
CA HIS A 559 3.64 -3.92 -27.17
C HIS A 559 4.29 -5.22 -26.71
N HIS A 560 3.99 -6.36 -27.33
CA HIS A 560 4.64 -7.64 -27.01
C HIS A 560 6.17 -7.60 -27.13
N SER A 561 6.74 -6.79 -28.04
CA SER A 561 8.19 -6.58 -28.09
C SER A 561 8.73 -5.91 -26.84
N SER A 562 8.03 -4.89 -26.33
CA SER A 562 8.42 -4.17 -25.13
C SER A 562 8.32 -5.07 -23.89
N PHE A 563 7.29 -5.93 -23.82
CA PHE A 563 7.19 -6.95 -22.75
C PHE A 563 8.36 -7.92 -22.78
N ARG A 564 8.73 -8.41 -23.97
CA ARG A 564 9.90 -9.29 -24.12
C ARG A 564 11.21 -8.62 -23.71
N GLU A 565 11.38 -7.33 -24.02
CA GLU A 565 12.57 -6.57 -23.62
C GLU A 565 12.64 -6.42 -22.10
N TYR A 566 11.51 -6.14 -21.45
CA TYR A 566 11.41 -6.08 -19.98
C TYR A 566 11.69 -7.44 -19.31
N ILE A 567 11.12 -8.53 -19.83
CA ILE A 567 11.39 -9.88 -19.30
C ILE A 567 12.87 -10.25 -19.50
N ALA A 568 13.43 -9.94 -20.67
CA ALA A 568 14.83 -10.23 -20.99
C ALA A 568 15.83 -9.43 -20.13
N SER A 569 15.45 -8.26 -19.60
CA SER A 569 16.26 -7.51 -18.63
C SER A 569 16.19 -8.09 -17.22
N GLY A 570 15.34 -9.10 -17.00
CA GLY A 570 15.20 -9.83 -15.74
C GLY A 570 14.00 -9.39 -14.89
N GLY A 571 13.10 -8.56 -15.44
CA GLY A 571 11.88 -8.12 -14.79
C GLY A 571 10.89 -9.24 -14.50
N ARG A 572 9.97 -8.99 -13.57
CA ARG A 572 8.89 -9.94 -13.21
C ARG A 572 7.61 -9.58 -13.94
N PHE A 573 6.94 -10.55 -14.54
CA PHE A 573 5.81 -10.29 -15.44
C PHE A 573 4.62 -11.19 -15.10
N LEU A 574 3.46 -10.58 -14.85
CA LEU A 574 2.21 -11.25 -14.59
C LEU A 574 1.19 -10.81 -15.64
N MET A 575 0.54 -11.74 -16.32
CA MET A 575 -0.41 -11.40 -17.40
C MET A 575 -1.62 -12.32 -17.42
N SER A 576 -2.80 -11.72 -17.58
CA SER A 576 -4.08 -12.35 -17.93
C SER A 576 -4.49 -11.82 -19.30
N SER A 577 -4.67 -12.70 -20.30
CA SER A 577 -5.05 -12.26 -21.64
C SER A 577 -5.64 -13.39 -22.49
N TYR A 578 -6.55 -13.00 -23.38
CA TYR A 578 -7.20 -13.84 -24.39
C TYR A 578 -6.43 -13.90 -25.72
N LEU A 579 -5.28 -13.22 -25.86
CA LEU A 579 -4.68 -12.97 -27.18
C LEU A 579 -3.87 -14.15 -27.77
N VAL A 580 -3.82 -15.31 -27.13
CA VAL A 580 -2.88 -16.37 -27.56
C VAL A 580 -3.34 -16.97 -28.89
N ASP A 581 -4.63 -17.27 -29.05
CA ASP A 581 -5.23 -17.78 -30.28
C ASP A 581 -5.13 -16.81 -31.47
N VAL A 582 -5.20 -15.50 -31.20
CA VAL A 582 -5.11 -14.43 -32.19
C VAL A 582 -3.69 -14.36 -32.75
N PHE A 583 -2.69 -14.60 -31.89
CA PHE A 583 -1.27 -14.53 -32.24
C PHE A 583 -0.50 -15.79 -31.80
N PRO A 584 -0.83 -16.99 -32.29
CA PRO A 584 -0.37 -18.27 -31.71
C PRO A 584 1.12 -18.56 -31.96
N THR A 585 1.77 -17.73 -32.79
CA THR A 585 3.20 -17.82 -33.12
C THR A 585 4.00 -16.63 -32.58
N ASP A 586 3.40 -15.79 -31.74
CA ASP A 586 4.12 -14.67 -31.13
C ASP A 586 5.28 -15.20 -30.26
N PRO A 587 6.52 -14.70 -30.44
CA PRO A 587 7.65 -15.11 -29.61
C PRO A 587 7.50 -14.85 -28.11
N LEU A 588 6.53 -14.02 -27.69
CA LEU A 588 6.24 -13.78 -26.28
C LEU A 588 5.80 -15.08 -25.57
N TRP A 589 4.92 -15.87 -26.17
CA TRP A 589 4.39 -17.11 -25.56
C TRP A 589 5.50 -18.11 -25.25
N ALA A 590 6.42 -18.30 -26.21
CA ALA A 590 7.57 -19.16 -26.02
C ALA A 590 8.53 -18.66 -24.94
N MET A 591 8.63 -17.34 -24.75
CA MET A 591 9.39 -16.73 -23.65
C MET A 591 8.74 -17.02 -22.29
N LEU A 592 7.40 -16.90 -22.22
CA LEU A 592 6.59 -17.25 -21.05
C LEU A 592 6.52 -18.77 -20.79
N GLY A 593 6.97 -19.60 -21.73
CA GLY A 593 7.22 -21.03 -21.54
C GLY A 593 6.10 -21.94 -22.06
N PHE A 594 5.32 -21.50 -23.04
CA PHE A 594 4.24 -22.31 -23.60
C PHE A 594 4.02 -22.06 -25.10
N GLU A 595 3.19 -22.91 -25.71
CA GLU A 595 2.60 -22.69 -27.03
C GLU A 595 1.09 -22.95 -27.02
N TYR A 596 0.38 -22.25 -27.90
CA TYR A 596 -1.06 -22.40 -28.12
C TYR A 596 -1.42 -23.79 -28.64
N VAL A 597 -2.55 -24.33 -28.18
CA VAL A 597 -3.13 -25.59 -28.67
C VAL A 597 -4.47 -25.36 -29.36
N ALA A 598 -5.43 -24.80 -28.64
CA ALA A 598 -6.81 -24.61 -29.09
C ALA A 598 -7.57 -23.65 -28.16
N ASP A 599 -8.58 -22.97 -28.69
CA ASP A 599 -9.54 -22.21 -27.88
C ASP A 599 -10.30 -23.16 -26.95
N VAL A 600 -10.77 -22.62 -25.83
CA VAL A 600 -11.67 -23.33 -24.95
C VAL A 600 -13.12 -22.91 -25.13
N PRO A 601 -14.10 -23.80 -24.83
CA PRO A 601 -15.49 -23.37 -24.74
C PRO A 601 -15.69 -22.34 -23.64
N ASP A 602 -16.64 -21.44 -23.84
CA ASP A 602 -17.09 -20.50 -22.81
C ASP A 602 -17.66 -21.23 -21.57
N ASP A 603 -17.61 -20.56 -20.41
CA ASP A 603 -18.13 -20.97 -19.11
C ASP A 603 -17.53 -22.26 -18.53
N ILE A 604 -16.28 -22.58 -18.84
CA ILE A 604 -15.62 -23.77 -18.28
C ILE A 604 -14.90 -23.47 -16.96
N PRO A 605 -15.01 -24.35 -15.94
CA PRO A 605 -14.24 -24.18 -14.72
C PRO A 605 -12.73 -24.30 -14.93
N LEU A 606 -11.96 -23.49 -14.21
CA LEU A 606 -10.52 -23.56 -14.13
C LEU A 606 -10.11 -24.43 -12.92
N TYR A 607 -9.62 -25.64 -13.18
CA TYR A 607 -9.27 -26.62 -12.15
C TYR A 607 -7.84 -26.41 -11.66
N ILE A 608 -7.68 -26.36 -10.34
CA ILE A 608 -6.38 -26.27 -9.68
C ILE A 608 -5.74 -27.66 -9.67
N TRP A 609 -4.54 -27.78 -10.24
CA TRP A 609 -3.82 -29.06 -10.31
C TRP A 609 -2.80 -29.26 -9.19
N ASP A 610 -2.32 -28.15 -8.63
CA ASP A 610 -1.43 -28.12 -7.48
C ASP A 610 -2.03 -27.21 -6.40
N VAL A 611 -2.87 -27.79 -5.55
CA VAL A 611 -3.58 -27.07 -4.47
C VAL A 611 -2.64 -26.54 -3.39
N ASP A 612 -1.43 -27.11 -3.30
CA ASP A 612 -0.41 -26.68 -2.35
C ASP A 612 0.44 -25.53 -2.93
N ALA A 613 0.25 -25.16 -4.20
CA ALA A 613 1.00 -24.09 -4.85
C ALA A 613 0.65 -22.72 -4.22
N PRO A 614 1.64 -21.94 -3.75
CA PRO A 614 1.38 -20.66 -3.09
C PRO A 614 0.66 -19.59 -3.93
N VAL A 615 0.63 -19.77 -5.26
CA VAL A 615 -0.16 -18.91 -6.16
C VAL A 615 -1.67 -19.00 -5.90
N PHE A 616 -2.16 -20.04 -5.22
CA PHE A 616 -3.58 -20.24 -4.91
C PHE A 616 -3.92 -20.14 -3.43
N ASN A 617 -2.92 -20.23 -2.54
CA ASN A 617 -3.18 -20.38 -1.11
C ASN A 617 -2.39 -19.42 -0.18
N ARG A 618 -1.72 -18.40 -0.73
CA ARG A 618 -0.98 -17.42 0.08
C ARG A 618 -0.95 -16.01 -0.53
N PRO A 619 -1.40 -14.96 0.20
CA PRO A 619 -1.74 -14.93 1.63
C PRO A 619 -3.14 -15.43 2.00
N HIS A 620 -3.97 -15.77 1.02
CA HIS A 620 -5.32 -16.29 1.26
C HIS A 620 -5.42 -17.73 0.80
N ASP A 621 -5.89 -18.64 1.65
CA ASP A 621 -6.19 -20.01 1.24
C ASP A 621 -7.54 -20.06 0.52
N TYR A 622 -7.51 -20.20 -0.82
CA TYR A 622 -8.73 -20.28 -1.62
C TYR A 622 -9.58 -21.52 -1.31
N GLY A 623 -9.04 -22.60 -0.73
CA GLY A 623 -9.85 -23.72 -0.20
C GLY A 623 -10.73 -24.55 -1.16
N ALA A 624 -11.01 -24.12 -2.38
CA ALA A 624 -11.82 -24.82 -3.38
C ALA A 624 -10.96 -25.48 -4.48
N ALA A 625 -11.54 -26.45 -5.20
CA ALA A 625 -10.82 -27.23 -6.21
C ALA A 625 -10.74 -26.56 -7.59
N ASN A 626 -11.56 -25.54 -7.83
CA ASN A 626 -11.64 -24.82 -9.11
C ASN A 626 -12.27 -23.45 -8.93
N PHE A 627 -11.91 -22.54 -9.82
CA PHE A 627 -12.60 -21.28 -10.06
C PHE A 627 -13.73 -21.50 -11.06
N THR A 628 -14.92 -20.97 -10.78
CA THR A 628 -16.08 -21.09 -11.68
C THR A 628 -16.43 -19.72 -12.26
N PRO A 629 -16.48 -19.57 -13.60
CA PRO A 629 -16.88 -18.31 -14.20
C PRO A 629 -18.34 -17.99 -13.86
N THR A 630 -18.61 -16.74 -13.50
CA THR A 630 -19.96 -16.22 -13.23
C THR A 630 -20.40 -15.16 -14.23
N ASP A 631 -19.49 -14.70 -15.07
CA ASP A 631 -19.74 -13.69 -16.09
C ASP A 631 -19.21 -14.14 -17.45
N ASP A 632 -19.99 -13.90 -18.50
CA ASP A 632 -19.62 -14.20 -19.88
C ASP A 632 -19.07 -12.96 -20.57
N ILE A 633 -17.74 -12.88 -20.61
CA ILE A 633 -17.01 -11.76 -21.21
C ILE A 633 -16.42 -12.09 -22.59
N GLY A 634 -16.85 -13.17 -23.23
CA GLY A 634 -16.41 -13.55 -24.58
C GLY A 634 -15.27 -14.58 -24.57
N ASP A 635 -14.17 -14.29 -25.26
CA ASP A 635 -13.05 -15.23 -25.41
C ASP A 635 -12.40 -15.53 -24.06
N MET A 636 -12.76 -16.67 -23.48
CA MET A 636 -12.50 -16.94 -22.07
C MET A 636 -11.13 -17.52 -21.80
N GLY A 637 -10.47 -18.08 -22.82
CA GLY A 637 -9.14 -18.62 -22.66
C GLY A 637 -8.68 -19.65 -23.67
N ASP A 638 -7.46 -20.12 -23.46
CA ASP A 638 -6.71 -20.93 -24.41
C ASP A 638 -6.10 -22.16 -23.74
N ASN A 639 -6.24 -23.31 -24.39
CA ASN A 639 -5.47 -24.50 -24.04
C ASN A 639 -4.00 -24.32 -24.41
N LEU A 640 -3.11 -24.56 -23.44
CA LEU A 640 -1.67 -24.42 -23.63
C LEU A 640 -0.94 -25.76 -23.50
N THR A 641 0.13 -25.91 -24.29
CA THR A 641 1.19 -26.89 -24.05
C THR A 641 2.37 -26.18 -23.40
N VAL A 642 2.79 -26.67 -22.23
CA VAL A 642 3.88 -26.08 -21.45
C VAL A 642 5.23 -26.69 -21.83
N PHE A 643 6.26 -25.86 -21.93
CA PHE A 643 7.63 -26.25 -22.22
C PHE A 643 8.38 -26.72 -20.96
N ASP A 644 9.48 -27.45 -21.12
CA ASP A 644 10.31 -27.99 -20.02
C ASP A 644 10.85 -26.94 -19.04
N ASN A 645 10.82 -25.65 -19.42
CA ASN A 645 11.29 -24.54 -18.60
C ASN A 645 10.15 -23.81 -17.84
N ALA A 646 8.96 -24.38 -17.83
CA ALA A 646 7.79 -23.89 -17.12
C ALA A 646 6.99 -25.05 -16.51
N THR A 647 6.06 -24.71 -15.63
CA THR A 647 5.18 -25.63 -14.90
C THR A 647 3.73 -25.18 -15.08
N ALA A 648 2.83 -26.14 -15.35
CA ALA A 648 1.39 -25.90 -15.37
C ALA A 648 0.81 -26.05 -13.96
N LEU A 649 0.10 -25.03 -13.47
CA LEU A 649 -0.46 -25.00 -12.11
C LEU A 649 -1.98 -25.26 -12.09
N ALA A 650 -2.66 -24.93 -13.18
CA ALA A 650 -4.09 -25.14 -13.37
C ALA A 650 -4.42 -25.35 -14.85
N GLY A 651 -5.61 -25.88 -15.12
CA GLY A 651 -6.11 -26.10 -16.47
C GLY A 651 -7.57 -26.50 -16.54
N PHE A 652 -8.01 -26.89 -17.72
CA PHE A 652 -9.44 -27.05 -18.04
C PHE A 652 -9.99 -28.46 -17.81
N THR A 653 -9.21 -29.32 -17.16
CA THR A 653 -9.57 -30.69 -16.80
C THR A 653 -9.32 -30.90 -15.31
N ASP A 654 -10.08 -31.78 -14.67
CA ASP A 654 -9.96 -32.11 -13.24
C ASP A 654 -8.58 -32.65 -12.81
N THR A 655 -7.78 -33.08 -13.77
CA THR A 655 -6.45 -33.66 -13.60
C THR A 655 -5.52 -33.14 -14.69
N PRO A 656 -4.19 -33.07 -14.46
CA PRO A 656 -3.23 -32.64 -15.46
C PRO A 656 -3.32 -33.46 -16.75
N GLN A 657 -3.58 -32.79 -17.88
CA GLN A 657 -3.59 -33.38 -19.21
C GLN A 657 -2.73 -32.57 -20.16
N ALA A 658 -2.01 -33.27 -21.05
CA ALA A 658 -1.19 -32.61 -22.05
C ALA A 658 -2.05 -31.71 -22.94
N GLY A 659 -1.59 -30.47 -23.14
CA GLY A 659 -2.30 -29.48 -23.94
C GLY A 659 -3.60 -28.96 -23.33
N ASN A 660 -3.76 -29.00 -22.00
CA ASN A 660 -4.93 -28.45 -21.29
C ASN A 660 -4.56 -27.41 -20.21
N ALA A 661 -3.31 -26.94 -20.19
CA ALA A 661 -2.86 -25.98 -19.19
C ALA A 661 -3.47 -24.60 -19.44
N ALA A 662 -3.73 -23.86 -18.36
CA ALA A 662 -4.28 -22.50 -18.39
C ALA A 662 -3.42 -21.53 -17.56
N ILE A 663 -2.88 -21.97 -16.42
CA ILE A 663 -1.95 -21.17 -15.61
C ILE A 663 -0.54 -21.74 -15.76
N VAL A 664 0.38 -20.92 -16.27
CA VAL A 664 1.75 -21.31 -16.58
C VAL A 664 2.74 -20.44 -15.81
N LEU A 665 3.55 -21.07 -14.98
CA LEU A 665 4.63 -20.44 -14.21
C LEU A 665 5.99 -20.84 -14.79
N ARG A 666 6.85 -19.86 -15.07
CA ARG A 666 8.25 -20.15 -15.43
C ARG A 666 9.01 -20.78 -14.27
N ASN A 667 9.91 -21.72 -14.55
CA ASN A 667 10.67 -22.42 -13.50
C ASN A 667 11.69 -21.51 -12.79
N ASP A 668 12.03 -20.36 -13.36
CA ASP A 668 12.79 -19.31 -12.66
C ASP A 668 11.90 -18.46 -11.73
N GLY A 669 10.59 -18.66 -11.78
CA GLY A 669 9.60 -18.02 -10.95
C GLY A 669 9.38 -16.54 -11.23
N LYS A 670 9.82 -16.03 -12.39
CA LYS A 670 9.76 -14.61 -12.77
C LYS A 670 8.60 -14.23 -13.67
N THR A 671 7.95 -15.18 -14.34
CA THR A 671 6.74 -14.87 -15.10
C THR A 671 5.63 -15.88 -14.84
N LEU A 672 4.41 -15.36 -14.70
CA LEU A 672 3.18 -16.13 -14.53
C LEU A 672 2.18 -15.66 -15.59
N TYR A 673 1.56 -16.61 -16.29
CA TYR A 673 0.59 -16.33 -17.34
C TYR A 673 -0.72 -17.06 -17.06
N ASN A 674 -1.81 -16.30 -17.11
CA ASN A 674 -3.18 -16.77 -17.07
C ASN A 674 -3.73 -16.74 -18.50
N ALA A 675 -3.90 -17.92 -19.08
CA ALA A 675 -4.56 -18.12 -20.36
C ALA A 675 -6.07 -18.19 -20.23
N TYR A 676 -6.59 -17.72 -19.10
CA TYR A 676 -8.00 -17.59 -18.81
C TYR A 676 -8.22 -16.21 -18.21
N LEU A 677 -9.33 -15.56 -18.55
CA LEU A 677 -9.59 -14.22 -18.04
C LEU A 677 -10.06 -14.28 -16.59
N ILE A 678 -9.20 -13.83 -15.67
CA ILE A 678 -9.48 -13.80 -14.23
C ILE A 678 -10.74 -12.97 -13.92
N ASP A 679 -11.04 -11.95 -14.73
CA ASP A 679 -12.19 -11.04 -14.59
C ASP A 679 -13.56 -11.73 -14.59
N GLN A 680 -13.64 -13.00 -14.96
CA GLN A 680 -14.89 -13.76 -15.01
C GLN A 680 -15.32 -14.33 -13.66
N PHE A 681 -14.39 -14.41 -12.70
CA PHE A 681 -14.61 -15.07 -11.41
C PHE A 681 -15.15 -14.09 -10.36
N TRP A 682 -16.34 -13.51 -10.60
CA TRP A 682 -17.04 -12.65 -9.63
C TRP A 682 -17.81 -13.44 -8.55
N GLY A 683 -17.83 -14.76 -8.67
CA GLY A 683 -18.36 -15.67 -7.66
C GLY A 683 -17.51 -15.69 -6.38
N ASP A 684 -18.00 -16.44 -5.41
CA ASP A 684 -17.36 -16.73 -4.11
C ASP A 684 -17.56 -18.24 -3.89
N ASN A 685 -16.72 -19.03 -4.53
CA ASN A 685 -16.89 -20.48 -4.64
C ASN A 685 -16.49 -21.22 -3.36
N ASP A 686 -15.58 -20.65 -2.59
CA ASP A 686 -15.05 -21.17 -1.34
C ASP A 686 -15.79 -20.61 -0.10
N ASP A 687 -16.72 -19.67 -0.30
CA ASP A 687 -17.51 -19.00 0.74
C ASP A 687 -16.64 -18.18 1.69
N SER A 688 -15.52 -17.62 1.19
CA SER A 688 -14.61 -16.74 1.93
C SER A 688 -15.22 -15.37 2.22
N THR A 689 -16.33 -15.02 1.54
CA THR A 689 -16.98 -13.70 1.45
C THR A 689 -16.31 -12.68 0.53
N TYR A 690 -15.25 -13.10 -0.18
CA TYR A 690 -14.58 -12.31 -1.20
C TYR A 690 -14.83 -12.90 -2.58
N ALA A 691 -14.62 -12.10 -3.62
CA ALA A 691 -14.75 -12.59 -4.98
C ALA A 691 -13.48 -13.37 -5.39
N ASP A 692 -13.68 -14.52 -6.00
CA ASP A 692 -12.64 -15.43 -6.51
C ASP A 692 -11.57 -14.71 -7.34
N ASN A 693 -11.96 -13.76 -8.19
CA ASN A 693 -11.05 -12.99 -9.04
C ASN A 693 -10.08 -12.12 -8.23
N TYR A 694 -10.57 -11.51 -7.15
CA TYR A 694 -9.77 -10.70 -6.25
C TYR A 694 -8.78 -11.57 -5.46
N GLU A 695 -9.21 -12.74 -5.00
CA GLU A 695 -8.35 -13.67 -4.25
C GLU A 695 -7.24 -14.25 -5.11
N LEU A 696 -7.56 -14.62 -6.36
CA LEU A 696 -6.56 -15.09 -7.31
C LEU A 696 -5.53 -14.00 -7.61
N TRP A 697 -5.97 -12.77 -7.92
CA TRP A 697 -5.04 -11.64 -8.08
C TRP A 697 -4.20 -11.39 -6.83
N LEU A 698 -4.78 -11.46 -5.64
CA LEU A 698 -4.09 -11.27 -4.37
C LEU A 698 -2.94 -12.27 -4.20
N ASN A 699 -3.22 -13.55 -4.40
CA ASN A 699 -2.25 -14.62 -4.22
C ASN A 699 -1.16 -14.60 -5.31
N GLU A 700 -1.53 -14.39 -6.57
CA GLU A 700 -0.57 -14.34 -7.67
C GLU A 700 0.37 -13.14 -7.54
N ILE A 701 -0.15 -11.95 -7.21
CA ILE A 701 0.68 -10.76 -7.00
C ILE A 701 1.63 -10.98 -5.83
N ALA A 702 1.14 -11.50 -4.70
CA ALA A 702 1.97 -11.81 -3.55
C ALA A 702 3.09 -12.80 -3.90
N TYR A 703 2.77 -13.87 -4.62
CA TYR A 703 3.74 -14.85 -5.10
C TYR A 703 4.81 -14.22 -5.99
N MET A 704 4.42 -13.32 -6.89
CA MET A 704 5.36 -12.63 -7.77
C MET A 704 6.30 -11.69 -7.00
N LEU A 705 5.93 -11.26 -5.79
CA LEU A 705 6.73 -10.38 -4.94
C LEU A 705 7.52 -11.10 -3.83
N ARG A 706 7.35 -12.42 -3.72
CA ARG A 706 8.02 -13.29 -2.74
C ARG A 706 9.57 -13.13 -2.74
N PRO A 707 10.25 -13.44 -1.62
CA PRO A 707 11.69 -13.40 -1.54
C PRO A 707 12.31 -14.39 -2.53
N THR A 708 13.53 -14.09 -2.97
CA THR A 708 14.37 -15.00 -3.74
C THR A 708 15.77 -14.95 -3.17
N ILE A 709 16.49 -16.06 -3.31
CA ILE A 709 17.89 -16.15 -2.89
C ILE A 709 18.72 -16.92 -3.92
N SER A 710 19.91 -16.43 -4.20
CA SER A 710 20.87 -17.12 -5.06
C SER A 710 21.39 -18.38 -4.37
N LYS A 711 21.81 -19.36 -5.16
CA LYS A 711 22.43 -20.61 -4.69
C LYS A 711 23.93 -20.61 -5.01
N PRO A 712 24.77 -19.91 -4.23
CA PRO A 712 26.22 -19.90 -4.46
C PRO A 712 26.82 -21.30 -4.34
N ALA A 713 27.98 -21.51 -4.97
CA ALA A 713 28.66 -22.79 -4.92
C ALA A 713 29.30 -23.07 -3.55
N ASP A 714 29.47 -24.36 -3.25
CA ASP A 714 30.28 -24.83 -2.13
C ASP A 714 31.71 -24.24 -2.15
N VAL A 715 32.27 -23.99 -0.95
CA VAL A 715 33.56 -23.32 -0.79
C VAL A 715 34.60 -24.27 -0.19
N GLU A 716 35.81 -24.28 -0.75
CA GLU A 716 36.97 -25.01 -0.21
C GLU A 716 38.14 -24.04 -0.01
N TYR A 717 38.79 -24.05 1.15
CA TYR A 717 39.95 -23.21 1.43
C TYR A 717 40.92 -23.82 2.48
N GLU A 718 42.17 -23.36 2.49
CA GLU A 718 43.20 -23.84 3.43
C GLU A 718 43.09 -23.16 4.81
N GLU A 719 43.19 -23.93 5.89
CA GLU A 719 43.16 -23.42 7.27
C GLU A 719 44.16 -22.27 7.47
N GLY A 720 43.69 -21.18 8.07
CA GLY A 720 44.51 -20.01 8.38
C GLY A 720 44.63 -18.98 7.25
N THR A 721 44.07 -19.24 6.07
CA THR A 721 43.89 -18.22 5.03
C THR A 721 42.67 -17.33 5.32
N THR A 722 42.67 -16.09 4.81
CA THR A 722 41.64 -15.08 5.09
C THR A 722 41.05 -14.50 3.81
N GLY A 723 39.84 -13.95 3.88
CA GLY A 723 39.13 -13.36 2.74
C GLY A 723 38.03 -14.26 2.17
N HIS A 724 37.64 -15.31 2.91
CA HIS A 724 36.59 -16.24 2.50
C HIS A 724 35.26 -15.81 3.10
N SER A 725 34.25 -15.72 2.24
CA SER A 725 32.88 -15.39 2.63
C SER A 725 31.90 -16.10 1.71
N ILE A 726 30.74 -16.42 2.25
CA ILE A 726 29.58 -16.76 1.43
C ILE A 726 28.79 -15.47 1.20
N VAL A 727 28.34 -15.26 -0.04
CA VAL A 727 27.50 -14.13 -0.41
C VAL A 727 26.27 -14.69 -1.10
N TRP A 728 25.10 -14.48 -0.49
CA TRP A 728 23.81 -14.76 -1.06
C TRP A 728 23.23 -13.48 -1.65
N ASN A 729 23.06 -13.45 -2.96
CA ASN A 729 22.30 -12.40 -3.62
C ASN A 729 20.81 -12.73 -3.42
N SER A 730 20.19 -12.02 -2.50
CA SER A 730 18.77 -12.13 -2.17
C SER A 730 18.02 -10.88 -2.56
N ASP A 731 16.72 -11.03 -2.74
CA ASP A 731 15.81 -9.98 -3.18
C ASP A 731 14.42 -10.26 -2.60
N SER A 732 13.76 -9.26 -2.03
CA SER A 732 12.37 -9.35 -1.55
C SER A 732 11.72 -7.99 -1.57
N PHE A 733 10.45 -7.96 -1.94
CA PHE A 733 9.67 -6.74 -1.90
C PHE A 733 9.26 -6.35 -0.47
N TYR A 734 8.92 -7.34 0.37
CA TYR A 734 8.50 -7.16 1.76
C TYR A 734 9.39 -7.90 2.76
N PRO A 735 10.69 -7.58 2.82
CA PRO A 735 11.60 -8.31 3.68
C PRO A 735 11.22 -8.20 5.17
N LEU A 736 11.36 -9.32 5.88
CA LEU A 736 11.13 -9.40 7.32
C LEU A 736 12.45 -9.66 8.03
N GLU A 737 13.02 -10.85 7.86
CA GLU A 737 14.23 -11.28 8.56
C GLU A 737 15.02 -12.35 7.79
N TYR A 738 16.24 -12.60 8.26
CA TYR A 738 17.04 -13.74 7.84
C TYR A 738 17.68 -14.43 9.04
N LEU A 739 17.91 -15.73 8.89
CA LEU A 739 18.68 -16.53 9.83
C LEU A 739 19.75 -17.34 9.09
N ILE A 740 20.86 -17.60 9.78
CA ILE A 740 21.94 -18.48 9.28
C ILE A 740 22.26 -19.50 10.37
N GLU A 741 22.22 -20.77 10.00
CA GLU A 741 22.63 -21.89 10.82
C GLU A 741 23.94 -22.48 10.30
N ARG A 742 24.81 -22.93 11.22
CA ARG A 742 26.03 -23.67 10.89
C ARG A 742 26.00 -25.01 11.60
N ASN A 743 25.92 -26.10 10.85
CA ASN A 743 25.73 -27.46 11.37
C ASN A 743 24.51 -27.55 12.31
N SER A 744 23.40 -26.91 11.93
CA SER A 744 22.15 -26.81 12.71
C SER A 744 22.22 -25.96 13.99
N ASP A 745 23.34 -25.27 14.25
CA ASP A 745 23.41 -24.25 15.31
C ASP A 745 23.14 -22.87 14.71
N LEU A 746 22.15 -22.14 15.23
CA LEU A 746 21.87 -20.75 14.84
C LEU A 746 23.06 -19.83 15.17
N ILE A 747 23.63 -19.18 14.15
CA ILE A 747 24.76 -18.26 14.29
C ILE A 747 24.45 -16.81 13.90
N ALA A 748 23.36 -16.57 13.17
CA ALA A 748 22.86 -15.22 12.86
C ALA A 748 21.32 -15.22 12.79
N HIS A 749 20.69 -14.18 13.32
CA HIS A 749 19.26 -13.92 13.20
C HIS A 749 19.06 -12.41 13.30
N TYR A 750 18.68 -11.78 12.18
CA TYR A 750 18.59 -10.33 12.09
C TYR A 750 17.43 -9.90 11.18
N PRO A 751 16.88 -8.69 11.38
CA PRO A 751 16.02 -8.04 10.40
C PRO A 751 16.72 -7.97 9.03
N TRP A 752 15.95 -8.17 7.98
CA TRP A 752 16.43 -8.15 6.60
C TRP A 752 15.87 -6.93 5.87
N ASP A 753 16.69 -6.30 5.04
CA ASP A 753 16.32 -5.14 4.23
C ASP A 753 15.97 -5.49 2.77
N GLY A 754 15.96 -6.79 2.43
CA GLY A 754 15.71 -7.27 1.07
C GLY A 754 16.97 -7.40 0.23
N GLY A 755 18.12 -6.90 0.70
CA GLY A 755 19.38 -6.91 -0.05
C GLY A 755 20.20 -8.20 0.08
N ALA A 756 21.40 -8.20 -0.49
CA ALA A 756 22.32 -9.32 -0.41
C ALA A 756 22.86 -9.54 1.01
N ILE A 757 23.00 -10.81 1.41
CA ILE A 757 23.47 -11.24 2.73
C ILE A 757 24.86 -11.86 2.58
N SER A 758 25.79 -11.52 3.49
CA SER A 758 27.14 -12.08 3.47
C SER A 758 27.61 -12.50 4.85
N ILE A 759 28.35 -13.61 4.91
CA ILE A 759 28.96 -14.11 6.14
C ILE A 759 30.43 -14.48 5.90
N SER A 760 31.31 -14.04 6.80
CA SER A 760 32.70 -14.49 6.78
C SER A 760 32.78 -15.92 7.28
N ILE A 761 33.50 -16.75 6.53
CA ILE A 761 33.76 -18.15 6.88
C ILE A 761 35.23 -18.36 7.26
N ASP A 762 35.99 -17.29 7.49
CA ASP A 762 37.39 -17.36 7.94
C ASP A 762 37.49 -17.89 9.38
N GLY A 763 38.64 -18.47 9.72
CA GLY A 763 38.95 -18.90 11.10
C GLY A 763 38.24 -20.19 11.54
N LEU A 764 37.60 -20.91 10.62
CA LEU A 764 37.12 -22.27 10.87
C LEU A 764 38.31 -23.22 10.94
N ALA A 765 38.20 -24.24 11.79
CA ALA A 765 39.19 -25.30 11.88
C ALA A 765 39.03 -26.27 10.70
N ILE A 766 40.02 -27.13 10.47
CA ILE A 766 39.91 -28.22 9.48
C ILE A 766 38.63 -29.03 9.73
N GLY A 767 37.82 -29.20 8.70
CA GLY A 767 36.53 -29.88 8.79
C GLY A 767 35.58 -29.52 7.65
N THR A 768 34.38 -30.11 7.72
CA THR A 768 33.25 -29.79 6.83
C THR A 768 32.17 -29.11 7.65
N TYR A 769 31.69 -27.98 7.15
CA TYR A 769 30.64 -27.18 7.77
C TYR A 769 29.51 -27.00 6.76
N ILE A 770 28.28 -27.12 7.23
CA ILE A 770 27.08 -26.86 6.43
C ILE A 770 26.51 -25.53 6.92
N PHE A 771 26.45 -24.54 6.03
CA PHE A 771 25.79 -23.27 6.29
C PHE A 771 24.43 -23.26 5.60
N GLU A 772 23.37 -23.08 6.37
CA GLU A 772 22.00 -22.95 5.86
C GLU A 772 21.51 -21.53 6.14
N ILE A 773 20.98 -20.87 5.12
CA ILE A 773 20.35 -19.56 5.24
C ILE A 773 18.86 -19.71 4.96
N THR A 774 18.04 -19.02 5.75
CA THR A 774 16.62 -18.83 5.47
C THR A 774 16.30 -17.34 5.51
N VAL A 775 15.61 -16.86 4.48
CA VAL A 775 15.04 -15.51 4.42
C VAL A 775 13.52 -15.61 4.47
N SER A 776 12.88 -14.66 5.14
CA SER A 776 11.42 -14.55 5.22
C SER A 776 10.93 -13.16 4.85
N ASP A 777 9.72 -13.09 4.32
CA ASP A 777 9.01 -11.85 4.02
C ASP A 777 7.78 -11.66 4.93
N ARG A 778 7.15 -10.48 4.83
CA ARG A 778 6.00 -10.08 5.66
C ARG A 778 4.67 -10.68 5.21
N VAL A 779 4.66 -11.43 4.12
CA VAL A 779 3.49 -12.15 3.61
C VAL A 779 3.62 -13.64 3.96
N GLY A 780 4.64 -14.02 4.73
CA GLY A 780 4.87 -15.40 5.17
C GLY A 780 5.62 -16.28 4.16
N TYR A 781 6.16 -15.73 3.06
CA TYR A 781 7.01 -16.49 2.16
C TYR A 781 8.41 -16.67 2.74
N THR A 782 9.00 -17.85 2.50
CA THR A 782 10.37 -18.15 2.91
C THR A 782 11.15 -18.79 1.77
N GLU A 783 12.44 -18.51 1.71
CA GLU A 783 13.39 -19.14 0.78
C GLU A 783 14.65 -19.54 1.53
N SER A 784 15.30 -20.63 1.09
CA SER A 784 16.50 -21.14 1.75
C SER A 784 17.56 -21.65 0.78
N ASP A 785 18.80 -21.62 1.23
CA ASP A 785 19.95 -22.17 0.52
C ASP A 785 20.94 -22.84 1.49
N THR A 786 21.69 -23.82 0.99
CA THR A 786 22.71 -24.53 1.76
C THR A 786 24.04 -24.52 1.04
N VAL A 787 25.10 -24.10 1.74
CA VAL A 787 26.48 -24.08 1.24
C VAL A 787 27.36 -24.98 2.10
N THR A 788 28.05 -25.92 1.47
CA THR A 788 29.06 -26.74 2.12
C THR A 788 30.40 -26.02 2.09
N VAL A 789 31.03 -25.89 3.26
CA VAL A 789 32.38 -25.30 3.42
C VAL A 789 33.35 -26.38 3.89
N VAL A 790 34.40 -26.63 3.10
CA VAL A 790 35.47 -27.58 3.40
C VAL A 790 36.76 -26.83 3.71
N VAL A 791 37.27 -26.99 4.92
CA VAL A 791 38.55 -26.42 5.35
C VAL A 791 39.61 -27.50 5.33
N THR A 792 40.65 -27.33 4.52
CA THR A 792 41.71 -28.32 4.33
C THR A 792 43.02 -27.92 5.05
N GLU A 793 43.89 -28.88 5.27
CA GLU A 793 45.23 -28.62 5.85
C GLU A 793 46.06 -27.75 4.90
N SER A 794 46.77 -26.75 5.44
CA SER A 794 47.70 -25.96 4.63
C SER A 794 48.92 -26.79 4.22
N ILE A 795 49.14 -26.91 2.91
CA ILE A 795 50.26 -27.70 2.37
C ILE A 795 51.53 -26.85 2.42
N THR A 796 52.26 -26.91 3.54
CA THR A 796 53.56 -26.25 3.63
C THR A 796 54.57 -26.96 2.72
N THR A 797 54.78 -26.46 1.51
CA THR A 797 55.81 -26.97 0.60
C THR A 797 57.18 -26.66 1.20
N THR A 798 57.77 -27.63 1.90
CA THR A 798 59.14 -27.51 2.44
C THR A 798 60.12 -27.55 1.28
N THR A 799 60.47 -26.38 0.73
CA THR A 799 61.59 -26.26 -0.23
C THR A 799 62.87 -26.58 0.54
N THR A 800 63.38 -27.80 0.37
CA THR A 800 64.64 -28.23 1.01
C THR A 800 65.81 -27.56 0.27
N THR A 801 66.19 -26.35 0.69
CA THR A 801 67.45 -25.74 0.26
C THR A 801 68.61 -26.48 0.94
N THR A 802 69.23 -27.42 0.24
CA THR A 802 70.47 -28.07 0.69
C THR A 802 71.60 -27.04 0.63
N THR A 803 71.93 -26.43 1.78
CA THR A 803 73.08 -25.53 1.91
C THR A 803 74.30 -26.33 2.35
N THR A 804 75.21 -26.62 1.42
CA THR A 804 76.54 -27.17 1.71
C THR A 804 77.40 -26.07 2.33
N ILE A 805 77.68 -26.19 3.63
CA ILE A 805 78.58 -25.29 4.37
C ILE A 805 80.02 -25.57 3.91
N THR A 806 80.67 -24.58 3.30
CA THR A 806 82.14 -24.52 3.17
C THR A 806 82.63 -23.30 3.92
N THR A 807 83.43 -23.52 4.96
CA THR A 807 84.04 -22.53 5.83
C THR A 807 85.29 -21.93 5.19
N THR A 808 85.31 -20.61 4.98
CA THR A 808 86.56 -19.83 4.89
C THR A 808 86.37 -18.46 5.54
N MET A 809 87.32 -18.09 6.39
CA MET A 809 87.38 -16.83 7.12
C MET A 809 87.73 -15.63 6.21
N ASP A 810 87.31 -14.47 6.72
CA ASP A 810 87.93 -13.14 6.63
C ASP A 810 87.42 -12.18 5.54
N GLY A 811 86.97 -10.99 5.99
CA GLY A 811 86.59 -9.84 5.17
C GLY A 811 85.22 -9.21 5.49
N THR A 812 85.20 -8.15 6.30
CA THR A 812 84.09 -7.17 6.39
C THR A 812 84.06 -6.23 5.17
N PRO A 813 82.97 -5.45 4.91
CA PRO A 813 81.54 -5.77 4.94
C PRO A 813 80.82 -5.26 3.64
N TYR A 814 79.62 -5.74 3.30
CA TYR A 814 78.67 -4.94 2.49
C TYR A 814 77.20 -5.33 2.74
N ASP A 815 76.38 -4.29 2.72
CA ASP A 815 74.99 -4.16 3.13
C ASP A 815 74.05 -4.11 1.90
N PRO A 816 72.92 -4.87 1.87
CA PRO A 816 71.84 -4.63 0.92
C PRO A 816 70.54 -4.17 1.61
N THR A 817 70.58 -3.04 2.31
CA THR A 817 69.41 -2.19 2.61
C THR A 817 68.92 -1.45 1.36
N LEU A 818 68.94 -2.08 0.19
CA LEU A 818 68.45 -1.53 -1.07
C LEU A 818 67.95 -2.69 -1.94
N VAL A 819 66.63 -2.92 -1.97
CA VAL A 819 65.85 -3.30 -3.18
C VAL A 819 64.34 -3.58 -2.89
N ILE A 820 63.85 -3.73 -1.65
CA ILE A 820 62.41 -4.01 -1.40
C ILE A 820 61.63 -2.88 -0.69
N VAL A 821 61.97 -1.61 -0.94
CA VAL A 821 61.11 -0.46 -0.57
C VAL A 821 60.72 0.40 -1.78
N ALA A 822 61.07 -0.01 -3.00
CA ALA A 822 60.84 0.79 -4.21
C ALA A 822 59.69 0.30 -5.14
N LEU A 823 58.82 -0.62 -4.70
CA LEU A 823 57.70 -1.10 -5.54
C LEU A 823 56.29 -0.98 -4.93
N VAL A 824 56.15 -0.49 -3.69
CA VAL A 824 54.82 -0.23 -3.09
C VAL A 824 54.46 1.27 -3.10
N GLY A 825 55.44 2.16 -3.30
CA GLY A 825 55.24 3.63 -3.24
C GLY A 825 54.75 4.31 -4.52
N VAL A 826 54.80 3.66 -5.69
CA VAL A 826 54.43 4.31 -6.98
C VAL A 826 53.01 3.96 -7.42
N GLY A 827 52.46 2.81 -7.02
CA GLY A 827 51.08 2.42 -7.35
C GLY A 827 50.02 3.25 -6.62
N VAL A 828 50.25 3.56 -5.35
CA VAL A 828 49.28 4.28 -4.50
C VAL A 828 49.16 5.76 -4.89
N ALA A 829 50.24 6.39 -5.38
CA ALA A 829 50.21 7.78 -5.84
C ALA A 829 49.49 7.96 -7.19
N ILE A 830 49.57 6.97 -8.10
CA ILE A 830 48.92 7.03 -9.42
C ILE A 830 47.40 6.84 -9.27
N VAL A 831 46.95 5.94 -8.39
CA VAL A 831 45.51 5.74 -8.13
C VAL A 831 44.88 6.98 -7.48
N LEU A 832 45.57 7.63 -6.53
CA LEU A 832 45.09 8.86 -5.91
C LEU A 832 45.05 10.05 -6.88
N ILE A 833 46.00 10.15 -7.83
CA ILE A 833 45.97 11.19 -8.87
C ILE A 833 44.86 10.94 -9.89
N VAL A 834 44.56 9.70 -10.25
CA VAL A 834 43.45 9.35 -11.15
C VAL A 834 42.09 9.61 -10.50
N ILE A 835 41.95 9.33 -9.20
CA ILE A 835 40.72 9.62 -8.44
C ILE A 835 40.53 11.14 -8.28
N LEU A 836 41.60 11.91 -8.03
CA LEU A 836 41.53 13.37 -7.91
C LEU A 836 41.37 14.09 -9.26
N GLN A 837 41.79 13.50 -10.38
CA GLN A 837 41.53 14.04 -11.73
C GLN A 837 40.14 13.71 -12.25
N LYS A 838 39.55 12.55 -11.91
CA LYS A 838 38.13 12.26 -12.23
C LYS A 838 37.15 13.15 -11.45
N LYS A 839 37.49 13.58 -10.24
CA LYS A 839 36.67 14.50 -9.44
C LYS A 839 36.71 15.97 -9.88
N ARG A 840 37.55 16.34 -10.87
CA ARG A 840 37.69 17.72 -11.36
C ARG A 840 37.18 17.97 -12.78
N ASN A 841 36.73 16.93 -13.48
CA ASN A 841 36.24 17.01 -14.87
C ASN A 841 34.80 16.47 -15.08
N GLY A 842 34.04 16.23 -14.02
CA GLY A 842 32.58 16.12 -14.12
C GLY A 842 31.96 17.48 -13.83
N LYS A 843 31.93 18.34 -14.85
CA LYS A 843 30.94 19.40 -14.95
C LYS A 843 29.78 18.87 -15.77
#